data_AF-A0A8H6ZBM3-F1
#
_entry.id   AF-A0A8H6ZBM3-F1
#
_cell.length_a   1.000
_cell.length_b   1.000
_cell.length_c   1.000
_cell.angle_alpha   90.00
_cell.angle_beta   90.00
_cell.angle_gamma   90.00
#
_symmetry.space_group_name_H-M   'P 1'
#
loop_
_entity.id
_entity.type
_entity.pdbx_description
1 polymer ?
#
loop_
_entity_poly.entity_id
_entity_poly.type
_entity_poly.pdbx_seq_one_letter_code
_entity_poly.pdbx_strand_id
1 'polypeptide(L)'
;MPSPFLLLALVGSVLAQTLLSQSVVTDYAPAVNVECPDFSTTSLIREFTPQNQSLHPSEVAYVEGRLNTTVQTAWNDWLGNGTQLGYNLSAFQGFFPKIGMAIPGGGLRAAQYGAGCLSGLDARNESSKAAGTGGLLQVASYITGLSGPGSWVTGSLFFNNWPTVSDLVLGNGGNLDGWKLDLPFISPDGDDVFSTDNQYFYGSILWSVIAKAQAGVDTSITDPWARAISYHFLNQTTRSNFFTNSTAHGAGQLWSDIPNIPAFQQQITPFPLIVADSRPSTDNSTAALTPDSVVYEISPFEIASYDPQLSAGMNLTYAGTHLTNGKADNGSACVTGFDQAGFIMGSSASLFNQIFDFGTNTLQSFSGFDSDDSNTIVYILERQLRSVRTRDDDVANWPNPFNGLKNNTFQDTAATWLSLIDGASNGENIPYGPLFVNARKLDTIVTIEGSADDANNWPNGTGAIQTSSRLSTILRATHQQFPPIPQTAADWISTGVRQRATFFGCDPAQNPPEWPMVIYLPNAPPITGDNPVTNTKTFTLTYPLQHTQLFLDQVHFNTISGFTPNANTPDPNFGVCLQCAAVDRARYKMTPPLQRSSQCTQCFQQYCYDPQNPPSASELPNRKLVFVDPTPEGLSKVEGFLGSNKLKLLGGLIGLVVFIILLIFGLLWWKRRRDRQMYSQVANFHEDDDSTSMWRRGGQNQRYSDYHGAEAYELSEPKWEGPGAEKTQ
;
A
#
# COMPACT_ATOMS: atom_id res chain seq x y z
N MET A 1 -28.13 45.46 -31.36
CA MET A 1 -26.97 44.62 -31.76
C MET A 1 -25.84 44.96 -30.80
N PRO A 2 -25.45 44.05 -29.88
CA PRO A 2 -24.32 44.34 -29.01
C PRO A 2 -23.02 44.22 -29.80
N SER A 3 -22.05 45.06 -29.43
CA SER A 3 -20.77 45.28 -30.12
C SER A 3 -19.94 43.99 -30.24
N PRO A 4 -19.25 43.74 -31.38
CA PRO A 4 -18.43 42.54 -31.60
C PRO A 4 -17.26 42.39 -30.61
N PHE A 5 -16.95 43.43 -29.82
CA PHE A 5 -15.93 43.39 -28.78
C PHE A 5 -16.36 42.67 -27.49
N LEU A 6 -17.66 42.54 -27.20
CA LEU A 6 -18.11 41.80 -25.99
C LEU A 6 -18.11 40.28 -26.18
N LEU A 7 -18.24 39.77 -27.41
CA LEU A 7 -18.14 38.33 -27.67
C LEU A 7 -16.70 37.81 -27.57
N LEU A 8 -15.70 38.62 -27.96
CA LEU A 8 -14.28 38.25 -27.84
C LEU A 8 -13.77 38.20 -26.40
N ALA A 9 -14.32 39.03 -25.49
CA ALA A 9 -13.96 39.01 -24.08
C ALA A 9 -14.55 37.79 -23.32
N LEU A 10 -15.72 37.29 -23.75
CA LEU A 10 -16.35 36.07 -23.21
C LEU A 10 -15.72 34.79 -23.75
N VAL A 11 -15.20 34.79 -24.99
CA VAL A 11 -14.46 33.64 -25.54
C VAL A 11 -13.04 33.55 -24.96
N GLY A 12 -12.38 34.68 -24.69
CA GLY A 12 -11.06 34.71 -24.05
C GLY A 12 -11.06 34.28 -22.57
N SER A 13 -12.15 34.51 -21.84
CA SER A 13 -12.27 34.11 -20.43
C SER A 13 -12.74 32.65 -20.26
N VAL A 14 -13.47 32.09 -21.23
CA VAL A 14 -13.78 30.64 -21.25
C VAL A 14 -12.55 29.82 -21.69
N LEU A 15 -11.72 30.32 -22.61
CA LEU A 15 -10.47 29.66 -23.00
C LEU A 15 -9.37 29.75 -21.92
N ALA A 16 -9.32 30.84 -21.15
CA ALA A 16 -8.39 30.98 -20.03
C ALA A 16 -8.82 30.19 -18.77
N GLN A 17 -10.13 29.93 -18.59
CA GLN A 17 -10.61 29.04 -17.53
C GLN A 17 -10.52 27.55 -17.89
N THR A 18 -10.45 27.19 -19.18
CA THR A 18 -10.10 25.82 -19.59
C THR A 18 -8.60 25.52 -19.54
N LEU A 19 -7.74 26.54 -19.46
CA LEU A 19 -6.27 26.37 -19.36
C LEU A 19 -5.75 26.28 -17.92
N LEU A 20 -6.61 26.44 -16.90
CA LEU A 20 -6.21 26.39 -15.49
C LEU A 20 -6.84 25.21 -14.72
N SER A 21 -7.33 24.18 -15.42
CA SER A 21 -7.91 22.99 -14.77
C SER A 21 -7.82 21.70 -15.60
N GLN A 22 -6.77 21.52 -16.41
CA GLN A 22 -6.50 20.26 -17.13
C GLN A 22 -5.05 19.82 -16.87
N SER A 23 -4.82 19.15 -15.74
CA SER A 23 -3.66 18.24 -15.62
C SER A 23 -3.97 17.02 -16.49
N VAL A 24 -3.30 16.91 -17.64
CA VAL A 24 -3.55 15.85 -18.62
C VAL A 24 -2.66 14.66 -18.24
N VAL A 25 -3.09 13.43 -18.51
CA VAL A 25 -2.30 12.21 -18.28
C VAL A 25 -0.91 12.23 -18.95
N THR A 26 -0.68 13.15 -19.88
CA THR A 26 0.61 13.46 -20.51
C THR A 26 1.61 14.18 -19.61
N ASP A 27 1.20 14.69 -18.44
CA ASP A 27 2.08 15.28 -17.43
C ASP A 27 3.09 14.26 -16.85
N TYR A 28 2.93 12.98 -17.22
CA TYR A 28 3.90 11.92 -17.01
C TYR A 28 5.20 12.11 -17.81
N ALA A 29 5.15 12.86 -18.92
CA ALA A 29 6.31 13.13 -19.74
C ALA A 29 7.27 14.10 -19.02
N PRO A 30 8.58 13.82 -19.02
CA PRO A 30 9.56 14.74 -18.44
C PRO A 30 9.72 16.00 -19.30
N ALA A 31 10.15 17.08 -18.67
CA ALA A 31 10.58 18.29 -19.35
C ALA A 31 12.05 18.13 -19.78
N VAL A 32 12.29 18.21 -21.08
CA VAL A 32 13.63 18.09 -21.69
C VAL A 32 14.14 19.45 -22.16
N ASN A 33 15.46 19.57 -22.33
CA ASN A 33 16.13 20.81 -22.73
C ASN A 33 15.90 21.96 -21.74
N VAL A 34 15.72 21.64 -20.46
CA VAL A 34 15.69 22.66 -19.39
C VAL A 34 17.10 23.11 -19.08
N GLU A 35 17.25 24.36 -18.67
CA GLU A 35 18.56 24.92 -18.32
C GLU A 35 19.14 24.18 -17.10
N CYS A 36 20.33 23.62 -17.27
CA CYS A 36 21.07 23.01 -16.16
C CYS A 36 21.51 24.07 -15.14
N PRO A 37 21.65 23.70 -13.85
CA PRO A 37 22.33 24.58 -12.91
C PRO A 37 23.78 24.82 -13.34
N ASP A 38 24.36 25.94 -12.92
CA ASP A 38 25.75 26.27 -13.21
C ASP A 38 26.68 25.22 -12.55
N PHE A 39 27.22 24.31 -13.36
CA PHE A 39 28.11 23.24 -12.93
C PHE A 39 29.46 23.76 -12.38
N SER A 40 29.79 25.03 -12.58
CA SER A 40 30.96 25.64 -11.94
C SER A 40 30.75 25.91 -10.45
N THR A 41 29.50 26.02 -10.01
CA THR A 41 29.13 26.29 -8.62
C THR A 41 28.34 25.14 -7.97
N THR A 42 27.65 24.33 -8.77
CA THR A 42 26.72 23.31 -8.30
C THR A 42 26.96 21.99 -9.02
N SER A 43 27.50 20.99 -8.33
CA SER A 43 27.57 19.63 -8.85
C SER A 43 26.21 18.94 -8.72
N LEU A 44 25.79 18.20 -9.75
CA LEU A 44 24.64 17.29 -9.66
C LEU A 44 25.01 15.96 -9.01
N ILE A 45 26.30 15.63 -9.01
CA ILE A 45 26.84 14.40 -8.44
C ILE A 45 27.52 14.69 -7.11
N ARG A 46 27.19 13.88 -6.11
CA ARG A 46 27.83 13.83 -4.81
C ARG A 46 28.64 12.55 -4.71
N GLU A 47 29.96 12.65 -4.83
CA GLU A 47 30.86 11.52 -4.63
C GLU A 47 31.37 11.46 -3.20
N PHE A 48 31.50 10.25 -2.67
CA PHE A 48 32.12 9.98 -1.39
C PHE A 48 32.95 8.70 -1.47
N THR A 49 33.52 8.29 -0.34
CA THR A 49 34.29 7.04 -0.24
C THR A 49 33.61 6.10 0.74
N PRO A 50 33.86 4.79 0.64
CA PRO A 50 33.31 3.83 1.58
C PRO A 50 33.62 4.16 3.05
N GLN A 51 34.83 4.69 3.33
CA GLN A 51 35.29 5.02 4.69
C GLN A 51 34.83 6.40 5.17
N ASN A 52 34.56 7.34 4.26
CA ASN A 52 34.13 8.69 4.56
C ASN A 52 32.84 9.00 3.81
N GLN A 53 31.76 8.37 4.27
CA GLN A 53 30.43 8.58 3.74
C GLN A 53 29.91 9.97 4.10
N SER A 54 29.15 10.57 3.19
CA SER A 54 28.32 11.73 3.48
C SER A 54 26.87 11.37 3.12
N LEU A 55 25.90 12.01 3.78
CA LEU A 55 24.50 12.02 3.35
C LEU A 55 24.23 13.30 2.57
N HIS A 56 23.12 13.35 1.83
CA HIS A 56 22.68 14.60 1.22
C HIS A 56 22.43 15.68 2.30
N PRO A 57 22.92 16.93 2.13
CA PRO A 57 22.74 17.98 3.15
C PRO A 57 21.28 18.22 3.54
N SER A 58 20.35 18.14 2.57
CA SER A 58 18.91 18.29 2.84
C SER A 58 18.31 17.10 3.61
N GLU A 59 18.83 15.87 3.45
CA GLU A 59 18.45 14.73 4.29
C GLU A 59 18.88 14.97 5.74
N VAL A 60 20.14 15.40 5.93
CA VAL A 60 20.68 15.75 7.25
C VAL A 60 19.83 16.84 7.91
N ALA A 61 19.61 17.95 7.20
CA ALA A 61 18.83 19.08 7.71
C ALA A 61 17.39 18.68 8.09
N TYR A 62 16.75 17.86 7.26
CA TYR A 62 15.40 17.39 7.54
C TYR A 62 15.34 16.49 8.78
N VAL A 63 16.20 15.48 8.83
CA VAL A 63 16.20 14.47 9.91
C VAL A 63 16.64 15.11 11.23
N GLU A 64 17.67 15.95 11.24
CA GLU A 64 18.08 16.68 12.45
C GLU A 64 17.01 17.67 12.92
N GLY A 65 16.35 18.35 11.97
CA GLY A 65 15.19 19.19 12.27
C GLY A 65 14.10 18.40 13.01
N ARG A 66 13.68 17.25 12.45
CA ARG A 66 12.68 16.35 13.08
C ARG A 66 13.11 15.85 14.45
N LEU A 67 14.36 15.45 14.61
CA LEU A 67 14.89 14.94 15.87
C LEU A 67 14.80 15.97 16.99
N ASN A 68 15.01 17.25 16.66
CA ASN A 68 14.99 18.36 17.62
C ASN A 68 13.60 18.97 17.85
N THR A 69 12.60 18.63 17.02
CA THR A 69 11.23 19.16 17.10
C THR A 69 10.21 18.05 17.36
N THR A 70 9.73 17.42 16.29
CA THR A 70 8.58 16.50 16.31
C THR A 70 8.89 15.19 17.02
N VAL A 71 10.06 14.59 16.78
CA VAL A 71 10.42 13.28 17.34
C VAL A 71 10.63 13.38 18.85
N GLN A 72 11.26 14.45 19.33
CA GLN A 72 11.42 14.64 20.78
C GLN A 72 10.07 14.78 21.50
N THR A 73 9.13 15.51 20.89
CA THR A 73 7.77 15.63 21.44
C THR A 73 7.05 14.27 21.41
N ALA A 74 7.15 13.55 20.30
CA ALA A 74 6.56 12.22 20.14
C ALA A 74 7.09 11.18 21.16
N TRP A 75 8.38 11.23 21.49
CA TRP A 75 8.95 10.38 22.54
C TRP A 75 8.34 10.67 23.92
N ASN A 76 8.16 11.94 24.27
CA ASN A 76 7.52 12.32 25.53
C ASN A 76 6.04 11.91 25.55
N ASP A 77 5.32 12.11 24.45
CA ASP A 77 3.92 11.73 24.33
C ASP A 77 3.72 10.22 24.43
N TRP A 78 4.63 9.43 23.83
CA TRP A 78 4.53 7.97 23.80
C TRP A 78 4.97 7.32 25.12
N LEU A 79 6.09 7.76 25.71
CA LEU A 79 6.64 7.16 26.93
C LEU A 79 6.08 7.78 28.23
N GLY A 80 5.37 8.91 28.13
CA GLY A 80 4.80 9.62 29.27
C GLY A 80 5.88 10.18 30.19
N ASN A 81 5.88 9.76 31.46
CA ASN A 81 6.93 10.12 32.43
C ASN A 81 7.98 9.00 32.62
N GLY A 82 7.84 7.87 31.92
CA GLY A 82 8.72 6.69 31.97
C GLY A 82 8.58 5.80 33.19
N THR A 83 7.66 6.11 34.12
CA THR A 83 7.46 5.30 35.33
C THR A 83 7.10 3.86 34.98
N GLN A 84 6.28 3.66 33.94
CA GLN A 84 5.89 2.33 33.46
C GLN A 84 7.08 1.52 32.90
N LEU A 85 8.14 2.20 32.44
CA LEU A 85 9.36 1.56 31.94
C LEU A 85 10.38 1.35 33.06
N GLY A 86 10.13 1.87 34.27
CA GLY A 86 11.10 1.89 35.36
C GLY A 86 12.27 2.85 35.14
N TYR A 87 12.08 3.91 34.36
CA TYR A 87 13.08 4.96 34.12
C TYR A 87 12.58 6.34 34.52
N ASN A 88 13.51 7.27 34.75
CA ASN A 88 13.24 8.70 34.76
C ASN A 88 13.57 9.26 33.37
N LEU A 89 12.56 9.61 32.55
CA LEU A 89 12.79 10.02 31.15
C LEU A 89 13.63 11.28 31.00
N SER A 90 13.72 12.13 32.03
CA SER A 90 14.63 13.29 31.99
C SER A 90 16.08 12.87 31.71
N ALA A 91 16.46 11.64 32.09
CA ALA A 91 17.78 11.09 31.81
C ALA A 91 18.05 10.79 30.32
N PHE A 92 17.00 10.60 29.51
CA PHE A 92 17.12 10.30 28.07
C PHE A 92 16.91 11.52 27.17
N GLN A 93 16.59 12.68 27.73
CA GLN A 93 16.38 13.90 26.95
C GLN A 93 17.65 14.25 26.16
N GLY A 94 17.49 14.46 24.84
CA GLY A 94 18.61 14.68 23.92
C GLY A 94 19.38 13.41 23.49
N PHE A 95 19.05 12.24 24.06
CA PHE A 95 19.71 10.96 23.78
C PHE A 95 18.76 9.91 23.19
N PHE A 96 17.57 10.31 22.77
CA PHE A 96 16.61 9.36 22.19
C PHE A 96 17.19 8.63 20.96
N PRO A 97 16.79 7.36 20.71
CA PRO A 97 17.30 6.59 19.59
C PRO A 97 16.77 7.08 18.24
N LYS A 98 17.60 7.01 17.20
CA LYS A 98 17.15 7.13 15.81
C LYS A 98 16.56 5.79 15.38
N ILE A 99 15.30 5.82 14.93
CA ILE A 99 14.54 4.64 14.54
C ILE A 99 14.32 4.63 13.02
N GLY A 100 14.59 3.49 12.38
CA GLY A 100 14.27 3.24 10.98
C GLY A 100 13.17 2.19 10.85
N MET A 101 12.30 2.31 9.85
CA MET A 101 11.28 1.30 9.53
C MET A 101 11.53 0.72 8.13
N ALA A 102 11.42 -0.60 7.98
CA ALA A 102 11.58 -1.30 6.72
C ALA A 102 10.29 -2.05 6.34
N ILE A 103 9.80 -1.76 5.13
CA ILE A 103 8.62 -2.39 4.53
C ILE A 103 9.08 -3.18 3.28
N PRO A 104 8.90 -4.51 3.26
CA PRO A 104 9.42 -5.41 2.25
C PRO A 104 8.56 -5.43 1.00
N GLY A 105 9.01 -6.25 0.04
CA GLY A 105 8.26 -6.64 -1.17
C GLY A 105 7.20 -7.73 -0.96
N GLY A 106 6.39 -7.99 -2.00
CA GLY A 106 5.35 -9.03 -1.96
C GLY A 106 3.93 -8.62 -2.43
N GLY A 107 3.81 -7.75 -3.43
CA GLY A 107 2.53 -7.37 -4.05
C GLY A 107 1.51 -6.71 -3.09
N LEU A 108 0.22 -6.80 -3.40
CA LEU A 108 -0.84 -6.18 -2.59
C LEU A 108 -0.95 -6.75 -1.16
N ARG A 109 -0.51 -8.00 -0.94
CA ARG A 109 -0.46 -8.61 0.40
C ARG A 109 0.45 -7.82 1.32
N ALA A 110 1.71 -7.64 0.94
CA ALA A 110 2.66 -6.93 1.77
C ALA A 110 2.31 -5.43 1.89
N ALA A 111 1.52 -4.87 0.96
CA ALA A 111 1.10 -3.47 1.00
C ALA A 111 0.06 -3.27 2.10
N GLN A 112 -0.95 -4.15 2.12
CA GLN A 112 -1.96 -4.20 3.18
C GLN A 112 -1.34 -4.56 4.52
N TYR A 113 -0.37 -5.48 4.55
CA TYR A 113 0.37 -5.82 5.77
C TYR A 113 1.16 -4.62 6.31
N GLY A 114 1.95 -3.96 5.44
CA GLY A 114 2.67 -2.74 5.75
C GLY A 114 1.75 -1.67 6.35
N ALA A 115 0.64 -1.39 5.66
CA ALA A 115 -0.38 -0.46 6.11
C ALA A 115 -0.96 -0.85 7.48
N GLY A 116 -1.42 -2.10 7.65
CA GLY A 116 -2.00 -2.60 8.90
C GLY A 116 -1.03 -2.49 10.09
N CYS A 117 0.26 -2.81 9.88
CA CYS A 117 1.29 -2.62 10.89
C CYS A 117 1.50 -1.15 11.23
N LEU A 118 1.62 -0.27 10.23
CA LEU A 118 1.73 1.17 10.46
C LEU A 118 0.53 1.70 11.26
N SER A 119 -0.69 1.23 10.97
CA SER A 119 -1.89 1.54 11.75
C SER A 119 -1.72 1.12 13.21
N GLY A 120 -1.22 -0.10 13.46
CA GLY A 120 -0.92 -0.62 14.78
C GLY A 120 0.13 0.18 15.58
N LEU A 121 1.00 0.91 14.88
CA LEU A 121 2.10 1.70 15.45
C LEU A 121 1.81 3.22 15.50
N ASP A 122 0.67 3.64 14.98
CA ASP A 122 0.30 5.06 14.82
C ASP A 122 -0.39 5.62 16.08
N ALA A 123 0.14 6.69 16.65
CA ALA A 123 -0.47 7.40 17.78
C ALA A 123 -1.82 8.07 17.45
N ARG A 124 -2.15 8.23 16.16
CA ARG A 124 -3.45 8.74 15.69
C ARG A 124 -4.55 7.68 15.75
N ASN A 125 -4.19 6.42 15.97
CA ASN A 125 -5.12 5.33 16.17
C ASN A 125 -5.35 5.11 17.69
N GLU A 126 -6.61 5.17 18.11
CA GLU A 126 -6.98 5.09 19.53
C GLU A 126 -6.66 3.73 20.17
N SER A 127 -6.92 2.61 19.47
CA SER A 127 -6.61 1.27 20.00
C SER A 127 -5.10 1.04 20.09
N SER A 128 -4.32 1.52 19.12
CA SER A 128 -2.87 1.49 19.19
C SER A 128 -2.31 2.30 20.34
N LYS A 129 -2.85 3.51 20.56
CA LYS A 129 -2.45 4.37 21.67
C LYS A 129 -2.79 3.72 23.02
N ALA A 130 -3.97 3.11 23.13
CA ALA A 130 -4.39 2.38 24.33
C ALA A 130 -3.51 1.13 24.59
N ALA A 131 -3.10 0.42 23.53
CA ALA A 131 -2.21 -0.73 23.64
C ALA A 131 -0.75 -0.34 23.96
N GLY A 132 -0.38 0.94 23.88
CA GLY A 132 0.97 1.42 24.11
C GLY A 132 1.93 1.23 22.92
N THR A 133 1.46 0.73 21.78
CA THR A 133 2.24 0.60 20.53
C THR A 133 2.16 1.84 19.66
N GLY A 134 1.05 2.59 19.76
CA GLY A 134 0.81 3.84 19.06
C GLY A 134 1.76 4.93 19.53
N GLY A 135 2.65 5.38 18.63
CA GLY A 135 3.72 6.33 18.93
C GLY A 135 5.03 5.92 18.28
N LEU A 136 5.24 4.62 18.02
CA LEU A 136 6.43 4.13 17.34
C LEU A 136 6.58 4.73 15.93
N LEU A 137 5.48 4.95 15.20
CA LEU A 137 5.50 5.63 13.90
C LEU A 137 5.96 7.09 14.02
N GLN A 138 5.50 7.80 15.05
CA GLN A 138 5.82 9.22 15.25
C GLN A 138 7.30 9.43 15.61
N VAL A 139 7.93 8.48 16.30
CA VAL A 139 9.36 8.56 16.66
C VAL A 139 10.31 8.04 15.57
N ALA A 140 9.79 7.43 14.50
CA ALA A 140 10.62 6.97 13.39
C ALA A 140 11.28 8.14 12.66
N SER A 141 12.58 8.03 12.45
CA SER A 141 13.42 8.97 11.72
C SER A 141 13.42 8.68 10.22
N TYR A 142 13.41 7.40 9.83
CA TYR A 142 13.44 6.93 8.45
C TYR A 142 12.35 5.89 8.18
N ILE A 143 11.84 5.86 6.95
CA ILE A 143 11.00 4.79 6.42
C ILE A 143 11.56 4.35 5.08
N THR A 144 11.73 3.04 4.91
CA THR A 144 12.31 2.42 3.72
C THR A 144 11.31 1.44 3.14
N GLY A 145 11.16 1.48 1.82
CA GLY A 145 10.27 0.59 1.07
C GLY A 145 10.97 -0.01 -0.13
N LEU A 146 10.69 -1.27 -0.44
CA LEU A 146 11.09 -1.88 -1.71
C LEU A 146 9.97 -2.67 -2.33
N SER A 147 10.10 -2.92 -3.64
CA SER A 147 9.09 -3.59 -4.45
C SER A 147 7.75 -2.88 -4.34
N GLY A 148 6.74 -3.47 -4.94
CA GLY A 148 5.39 -2.92 -4.93
C GLY A 148 4.97 -2.45 -3.54
N PRO A 149 4.91 -3.31 -2.52
CA PRO A 149 4.26 -2.95 -1.26
C PRO A 149 4.97 -1.90 -0.43
N GLY A 150 6.30 -1.97 -0.28
CA GLY A 150 7.04 -0.94 0.45
C GLY A 150 6.99 0.41 -0.28
N SER A 151 7.14 0.41 -1.60
CA SER A 151 7.11 1.64 -2.40
C SER A 151 5.71 2.22 -2.57
N TRP A 152 4.67 1.40 -2.74
CA TRP A 152 3.27 1.80 -2.87
C TRP A 152 2.72 2.38 -1.57
N VAL A 153 2.99 1.74 -0.43
CA VAL A 153 2.59 2.26 0.90
C VAL A 153 3.29 3.60 1.15
N THR A 154 4.61 3.65 0.95
CA THR A 154 5.38 4.88 1.18
C THR A 154 4.90 5.99 0.25
N GLY A 155 4.89 5.75 -1.06
CA GLY A 155 4.44 6.74 -2.05
C GLY A 155 3.00 7.22 -1.79
N SER A 156 2.06 6.30 -1.56
CA SER A 156 0.67 6.67 -1.29
C SER A 156 0.52 7.51 -0.01
N LEU A 157 1.26 7.21 1.06
CA LEU A 157 1.25 8.03 2.27
C LEU A 157 1.72 9.46 1.98
N PHE A 158 2.84 9.64 1.28
CA PHE A 158 3.35 10.99 0.97
C PHE A 158 2.41 11.75 0.04
N PHE A 159 2.07 11.18 -1.11
CA PHE A 159 1.27 11.88 -2.13
C PHE A 159 -0.21 12.04 -1.76
N ASN A 160 -0.69 11.43 -0.67
CA ASN A 160 -2.00 11.75 -0.08
C ASN A 160 -1.89 12.67 1.16
N ASN A 161 -0.75 13.35 1.35
CA ASN A 161 -0.48 14.27 2.46
C ASN A 161 -0.57 13.60 3.85
N TRP A 162 0.00 12.40 3.97
CA TRP A 162 0.17 11.63 5.20
C TRP A 162 -1.12 11.39 6.03
N PRO A 163 -2.18 10.81 5.43
CA PRO A 163 -3.42 10.54 6.16
C PRO A 163 -3.22 9.42 7.20
N THR A 164 -4.27 9.10 7.96
CA THR A 164 -4.27 7.84 8.73
C THR A 164 -4.33 6.66 7.77
N VAL A 165 -3.85 5.48 8.19
CA VAL A 165 -3.90 4.28 7.35
C VAL A 165 -5.33 3.92 6.94
N SER A 166 -6.29 4.06 7.87
CA SER A 166 -7.69 3.78 7.57
C SER A 166 -8.20 4.66 6.44
N ASP A 167 -7.94 5.97 6.51
CA ASP A 167 -8.34 6.92 5.46
C ASP A 167 -7.60 6.67 4.14
N LEU A 168 -6.32 6.30 4.21
CA LEU A 168 -5.50 5.99 3.05
C LEU A 168 -6.06 4.81 2.25
N VAL A 169 -6.42 3.72 2.95
CA VAL A 169 -6.79 2.47 2.30
C VAL A 169 -8.29 2.41 2.02
N LEU A 170 -9.13 2.78 3.00
CA LEU A 170 -10.59 2.64 2.90
C LEU A 170 -11.28 3.93 2.42
N GLY A 171 -10.57 5.06 2.42
CA GLY A 171 -11.15 6.37 2.16
C GLY A 171 -11.84 6.97 3.39
N ASN A 172 -12.11 8.26 3.34
CA ASN A 172 -12.74 9.01 4.44
C ASN A 172 -14.16 9.52 4.10
N GLY A 173 -14.72 9.11 2.96
CA GLY A 173 -16.03 9.57 2.48
C GLY A 173 -16.07 11.05 2.07
N GLY A 174 -14.91 11.72 2.01
CA GLY A 174 -14.75 13.12 1.65
C GLY A 174 -13.77 13.29 0.51
N ASN A 175 -12.59 13.82 0.81
CA ASN A 175 -11.56 14.15 -0.18
C ASN A 175 -10.59 13.00 -0.50
N LEU A 176 -10.70 11.85 0.18
CA LEU A 176 -9.90 10.66 -0.06
C LEU A 176 -10.81 9.46 -0.37
N ASP A 177 -10.72 8.96 -1.61
CA ASP A 177 -11.46 7.78 -2.08
C ASP A 177 -10.87 6.43 -1.63
N GLY A 178 -9.70 6.46 -0.96
CA GLY A 178 -8.95 5.26 -0.58
C GLY A 178 -8.25 4.58 -1.75
N TRP A 179 -7.55 3.48 -1.47
CA TRP A 179 -6.96 2.63 -2.49
C TRP A 179 -8.05 1.92 -3.32
N LYS A 180 -7.71 1.58 -4.57
CA LYS A 180 -8.65 0.91 -5.51
C LYS A 180 -8.39 -0.58 -5.64
N LEU A 181 -8.11 -1.26 -4.52
CA LEU A 181 -7.73 -2.68 -4.56
C LEU A 181 -8.85 -3.61 -5.05
N ASP A 182 -10.10 -3.15 -5.01
CA ASP A 182 -11.28 -3.84 -5.54
C ASP A 182 -11.35 -3.82 -7.06
N LEU A 183 -10.62 -2.92 -7.72
CA LEU A 183 -10.52 -2.86 -9.18
C LEU A 183 -9.30 -3.67 -9.63
N PRO A 184 -9.47 -4.65 -10.55
CA PRO A 184 -8.33 -5.37 -11.10
C PRO A 184 -7.36 -4.47 -11.86
N PHE A 185 -6.06 -4.69 -11.68
CA PHE A 185 -5.01 -3.95 -12.39
C PHE A 185 -5.04 -4.12 -13.92
N ILE A 186 -5.62 -5.23 -14.40
CA ILE A 186 -5.64 -5.62 -15.82
C ILE A 186 -6.99 -5.41 -16.48
N SER A 187 -8.07 -5.62 -15.75
CA SER A 187 -9.40 -5.55 -16.33
C SER A 187 -10.35 -4.86 -15.35
N PRO A 188 -10.12 -3.56 -15.09
CA PRO A 188 -10.88 -2.80 -14.09
C PRO A 188 -12.38 -2.76 -14.35
N ASP A 189 -12.83 -2.91 -15.61
CA ASP A 189 -14.25 -3.04 -16.01
C ASP A 189 -14.68 -4.52 -16.26
N GLY A 190 -14.18 -5.44 -15.44
CA GLY A 190 -14.51 -6.88 -15.52
C GLY A 190 -13.76 -7.64 -16.62
N ASP A 191 -14.08 -8.93 -16.79
CA ASP A 191 -13.27 -9.89 -17.57
C ASP A 191 -13.08 -9.54 -19.06
N ASP A 192 -13.94 -8.68 -19.63
CA ASP A 192 -13.78 -8.21 -21.01
C ASP A 192 -12.74 -7.09 -21.08
N VAL A 193 -11.47 -7.47 -21.28
CA VAL A 193 -10.35 -6.53 -21.48
C VAL A 193 -10.54 -5.59 -22.69
N PHE A 194 -11.49 -5.89 -23.59
CA PHE A 194 -11.83 -5.06 -24.74
C PHE A 194 -13.11 -4.25 -24.54
N SER A 195 -13.67 -4.20 -23.33
CA SER A 195 -14.77 -3.31 -23.02
C SER A 195 -14.40 -1.85 -23.30
N THR A 196 -15.38 -1.00 -23.55
CA THR A 196 -15.16 0.42 -23.82
C THR A 196 -14.38 1.11 -22.70
N ASP A 197 -14.70 0.79 -21.44
CA ASP A 197 -14.07 1.42 -20.27
C ASP A 197 -12.64 0.89 -20.06
N ASN A 198 -12.40 -0.41 -20.25
CA ASN A 198 -11.04 -0.95 -20.26
C ASN A 198 -10.20 -0.34 -21.40
N GLN A 199 -10.77 -0.10 -22.58
CA GLN A 199 -10.09 0.60 -23.67
C GLN A 199 -9.76 2.05 -23.32
N TYR A 200 -10.63 2.77 -22.59
CA TYR A 200 -10.31 4.11 -22.09
C TYR A 200 -9.17 4.09 -21.07
N PHE A 201 -9.19 3.15 -20.13
CA PHE A 201 -8.12 2.96 -19.16
C PHE A 201 -6.77 2.70 -19.84
N TYR A 202 -6.71 1.73 -20.75
CA TYR A 202 -5.48 1.42 -21.50
C TYR A 202 -5.07 2.57 -22.43
N GLY A 203 -6.03 3.24 -23.06
CA GLY A 203 -5.77 4.42 -23.89
C GLY A 203 -5.11 5.54 -23.08
N SER A 204 -5.58 5.80 -21.86
CA SER A 204 -4.98 6.78 -20.95
C SER A 204 -3.53 6.45 -20.58
N ILE A 205 -3.29 5.20 -20.18
CA ILE A 205 -1.94 4.71 -19.89
C ILE A 205 -1.04 4.90 -21.10
N LEU A 206 -1.49 4.44 -22.28
CA LEU A 206 -0.75 4.55 -23.52
C LEU A 206 -0.40 6.00 -23.88
N TRP A 207 -1.32 6.94 -23.68
CA TRP A 207 -1.06 8.36 -23.92
C TRP A 207 0.03 8.91 -22.99
N SER A 208 0.08 8.46 -21.73
CA SER A 208 1.16 8.81 -20.79
C SER A 208 2.51 8.32 -21.33
N VAL A 209 2.58 7.05 -21.74
CA VAL A 209 3.81 6.41 -22.23
C VAL A 209 4.27 7.02 -23.56
N ILE A 210 3.35 7.27 -24.50
CA ILE A 210 3.64 7.96 -25.77
C ILE A 210 4.20 9.35 -25.51
N ALA A 211 3.62 10.12 -24.58
CA ALA A 211 4.10 11.47 -24.27
C ALA A 211 5.55 11.43 -23.75
N LYS A 212 5.89 10.48 -22.86
CA LYS A 212 7.26 10.26 -22.39
C LYS A 212 8.21 9.87 -23.54
N ALA A 213 7.79 8.95 -24.41
CA ALA A 213 8.58 8.55 -25.58
C ALA A 213 8.82 9.72 -26.56
N GLN A 214 7.82 10.59 -26.76
CA GLN A 214 7.93 11.78 -27.60
C GLN A 214 8.88 12.85 -27.03
N ALA A 215 9.10 12.85 -25.71
CA ALA A 215 10.12 13.66 -25.07
C ALA A 215 11.55 13.14 -25.32
N GLY A 216 11.71 11.99 -25.99
CA GLY A 216 13.01 11.40 -26.32
C GLY A 216 13.59 10.50 -25.24
N VAL A 217 12.79 10.08 -24.26
CA VAL A 217 13.17 9.14 -23.20
C VAL A 217 12.71 7.74 -23.57
N ASP A 218 13.61 6.76 -23.50
CA ASP A 218 13.29 5.35 -23.78
C ASP A 218 12.34 4.80 -22.71
N THR A 219 11.29 4.09 -23.15
CA THR A 219 10.27 3.50 -22.27
C THR A 219 10.46 1.99 -22.11
N SER A 220 9.73 1.37 -21.18
CA SER A 220 9.68 -0.09 -21.01
C SER A 220 8.34 -0.56 -20.44
N ILE A 221 8.19 -1.86 -20.17
CA ILE A 221 7.00 -2.42 -19.52
C ILE A 221 6.76 -1.83 -18.12
N THR A 222 7.80 -1.28 -17.51
CA THR A 222 7.70 -0.55 -16.24
C THR A 222 6.85 0.70 -16.35
N ASP A 223 6.81 1.39 -17.50
CA ASP A 223 6.01 2.61 -17.67
C ASP A 223 4.50 2.38 -17.59
N PRO A 224 3.88 1.48 -18.38
CA PRO A 224 2.46 1.20 -18.24
C PRO A 224 2.13 0.58 -16.86
N TRP A 225 3.04 -0.22 -16.29
CA TRP A 225 2.90 -0.74 -14.92
C TRP A 225 2.88 0.38 -13.86
N ALA A 226 3.82 1.32 -13.94
CA ALA A 226 3.91 2.50 -13.07
C ALA A 226 2.64 3.35 -13.13
N ARG A 227 2.04 3.50 -14.32
CA ARG A 227 0.75 4.18 -14.47
C ARG A 227 -0.37 3.37 -13.84
N ALA A 228 -0.47 2.06 -14.07
CA ALA A 228 -1.46 1.24 -13.40
C ALA A 228 -1.35 1.34 -11.87
N ILE A 229 -0.14 1.30 -11.30
CA ILE A 229 0.09 1.53 -9.86
C ILE A 229 -0.44 2.90 -9.42
N SER A 230 -0.17 3.95 -10.19
CA SER A 230 -0.59 5.32 -9.87
C SER A 230 -2.11 5.45 -9.74
N TYR A 231 -2.88 4.77 -10.62
CA TYR A 231 -4.34 4.73 -10.54
C TYR A 231 -4.85 4.14 -9.22
N HIS A 232 -4.13 3.18 -8.65
CA HIS A 232 -4.59 2.45 -7.46
C HIS A 232 -4.14 3.09 -6.14
N PHE A 233 -3.00 3.80 -6.14
CA PHE A 233 -2.31 4.24 -4.92
C PHE A 233 -2.12 5.74 -4.77
N LEU A 234 -2.01 6.49 -5.88
CA LEU A 234 -1.81 7.94 -5.83
C LEU A 234 -3.15 8.67 -5.80
N ASN A 235 -3.11 9.95 -5.41
CA ASN A 235 -4.29 10.82 -5.42
C ASN A 235 -4.78 11.10 -6.87
N GLN A 236 -5.79 11.94 -7.02
CA GLN A 236 -6.47 12.26 -8.29
C GLN A 236 -7.31 11.12 -8.89
N THR A 237 -7.16 9.86 -8.46
CA THR A 237 -8.01 8.77 -8.92
C THR A 237 -9.16 8.46 -7.94
N THR A 238 -10.38 8.58 -8.43
CA THR A 238 -11.63 8.22 -7.75
C THR A 238 -12.31 7.09 -8.52
N ARG A 239 -13.32 6.43 -7.93
CA ARG A 239 -14.10 5.43 -8.68
C ARG A 239 -14.90 6.07 -9.82
N SER A 240 -15.33 7.32 -9.67
CA SER A 240 -16.13 8.04 -10.68
C SER A 240 -15.31 8.50 -11.88
N ASN A 241 -14.00 8.71 -11.71
CA ASN A 241 -13.13 9.19 -12.79
C ASN A 241 -12.17 8.13 -13.34
N PHE A 242 -12.16 6.90 -12.79
CA PHE A 242 -11.18 5.86 -13.12
C PHE A 242 -11.02 5.60 -14.64
N PHE A 243 -12.11 5.69 -15.40
CA PHE A 243 -12.12 5.45 -16.85
C PHE A 243 -12.14 6.76 -17.68
N THR A 244 -11.79 7.89 -17.08
CA THR A 244 -11.85 9.21 -17.74
C THR A 244 -10.58 10.00 -17.49
N ASN A 245 -10.08 10.76 -18.48
CA ASN A 245 -8.94 11.66 -18.27
C ASN A 245 -9.35 13.02 -17.68
N SER A 246 -10.35 13.04 -16.79
CA SER A 246 -10.78 14.27 -16.10
C SER A 246 -9.76 14.72 -15.05
N THR A 247 -8.81 13.86 -14.69
CA THR A 247 -7.65 14.15 -13.85
C THR A 247 -6.41 13.48 -14.43
N ALA A 248 -5.24 13.75 -13.85
CA ALA A 248 -3.98 13.16 -14.28
C ALA A 248 -3.72 11.75 -13.72
N HIS A 249 -4.53 11.26 -12.76
CA HIS A 249 -4.33 9.94 -12.13
C HIS A 249 -2.90 9.72 -11.63
N GLY A 250 -2.36 10.71 -10.90
CA GLY A 250 -1.00 10.67 -10.37
C GLY A 250 0.12 11.03 -11.37
N ALA A 251 -0.18 11.26 -12.66
CA ALA A 251 0.80 11.81 -13.58
C ALA A 251 1.17 13.25 -13.20
N GLY A 252 2.44 13.61 -13.34
CA GLY A 252 2.98 14.91 -12.93
C GLY A 252 3.33 15.02 -11.45
N GLN A 253 3.08 13.98 -10.65
CA GLN A 253 3.55 13.93 -9.26
C GLN A 253 5.00 13.46 -9.24
N LEU A 254 5.90 14.29 -8.75
CA LEU A 254 7.34 14.01 -8.74
C LEU A 254 7.80 13.61 -7.35
N TRP A 255 8.65 12.58 -7.24
CA TRP A 255 9.22 12.18 -5.95
C TRP A 255 10.11 13.28 -5.36
N SER A 256 10.79 14.06 -6.20
CA SER A 256 11.51 15.26 -5.78
C SER A 256 10.63 16.41 -5.32
N ASP A 257 9.30 16.34 -5.49
CA ASP A 257 8.33 17.30 -4.94
C ASP A 257 7.80 16.91 -3.55
N ILE A 258 8.22 15.77 -2.97
CA ILE A 258 7.89 15.43 -1.58
C ILE A 258 8.19 16.58 -0.59
N PRO A 259 9.28 17.37 -0.72
CA PRO A 259 9.55 18.51 0.14
C PRO A 259 8.49 19.62 0.09
N ASN A 260 7.64 19.64 -0.95
CA ASN A 260 6.53 20.59 -1.11
C ASN A 260 5.24 20.09 -0.45
N ILE A 261 5.20 18.83 0.02
CA ILE A 261 4.03 18.25 0.68
C ILE A 261 3.90 18.82 2.10
N PRO A 262 2.70 19.31 2.51
CA PRO A 262 2.52 19.95 3.81
C PRO A 262 2.99 19.09 5.00
N ALA A 263 2.68 17.80 4.99
CA ALA A 263 3.14 16.86 6.02
C ALA A 263 4.68 16.77 6.11
N PHE A 264 5.37 16.81 4.97
CA PHE A 264 6.83 16.83 4.97
C PHE A 264 7.35 18.17 5.52
N GLN A 265 6.83 19.30 5.04
CA GLN A 265 7.23 20.64 5.51
C GLN A 265 7.03 20.82 7.02
N GLN A 266 5.96 20.24 7.56
CA GLN A 266 5.63 20.23 8.99
C GLN A 266 6.48 19.23 9.79
N GLN A 267 7.40 18.50 9.15
CA GLN A 267 8.31 17.59 9.82
C GLN A 267 7.59 16.46 10.58
N ILE A 268 6.38 16.07 10.14
CA ILE A 268 5.60 15.01 10.81
C ILE A 268 5.93 13.61 10.29
N THR A 269 6.45 13.48 9.07
CA THR A 269 6.72 12.21 8.41
C THR A 269 8.16 11.72 8.62
N PRO A 270 8.43 10.42 8.81
CA PRO A 270 9.79 9.86 8.67
C PRO A 270 10.39 10.18 7.28
N PHE A 271 11.71 10.24 7.16
CA PHE A 271 12.35 10.49 5.87
C PHE A 271 12.21 9.26 4.94
N PRO A 272 11.65 9.40 3.72
CA PRO A 272 11.38 8.26 2.85
C PRO A 272 12.58 7.89 1.97
N LEU A 273 12.77 6.57 1.80
CA LEU A 273 13.76 5.98 0.90
C LEU A 273 13.12 4.79 0.18
N ILE A 274 13.27 4.73 -1.15
CA ILE A 274 12.85 3.58 -1.96
C ILE A 274 14.06 2.85 -2.49
N VAL A 275 14.07 1.52 -2.42
CA VAL A 275 15.17 0.69 -2.91
C VAL A 275 14.87 0.11 -4.29
N ALA A 276 15.85 0.12 -5.17
CA ALA A 276 15.83 -0.59 -6.44
C ALA A 276 17.19 -1.26 -6.68
N ASP A 277 17.17 -2.45 -7.28
CA ASP A 277 18.38 -3.13 -7.73
C ASP A 277 18.69 -2.74 -9.18
N SER A 278 19.88 -3.05 -9.66
CA SER A 278 20.23 -2.91 -11.07
C SER A 278 20.78 -4.20 -11.62
N ARG A 279 20.25 -4.62 -12.77
CA ARG A 279 20.90 -5.64 -13.60
C ARG A 279 22.19 -5.04 -14.17
N PRO A 280 23.36 -5.66 -13.98
CA PRO A 280 24.60 -5.20 -14.59
C PRO A 280 24.47 -5.12 -16.12
N SER A 281 25.01 -4.09 -16.74
CA SER A 281 24.96 -3.89 -18.20
C SER A 281 25.67 -4.97 -19.01
N THR A 282 26.56 -5.73 -18.37
CA THR A 282 27.25 -6.88 -18.97
C THR A 282 26.48 -8.19 -18.82
N ASP A 283 25.39 -8.19 -18.06
CA ASP A 283 24.56 -9.37 -17.79
C ASP A 283 23.20 -9.24 -18.48
N ASN A 284 22.94 -10.15 -19.42
CA ASN A 284 21.65 -10.27 -20.10
C ASN A 284 20.81 -11.43 -19.55
N SER A 285 21.21 -12.03 -18.42
CA SER A 285 20.47 -13.12 -17.81
C SER A 285 19.17 -12.61 -17.16
N THR A 286 18.16 -13.47 -17.19
CA THR A 286 16.89 -13.31 -16.47
C THR A 286 16.95 -13.97 -15.08
N ALA A 287 18.12 -14.48 -14.69
CA ALA A 287 18.33 -15.19 -13.42
C ALA A 287 18.34 -14.22 -12.23
N ALA A 288 18.22 -14.78 -11.01
CA ALA A 288 18.36 -14.02 -9.78
C ALA A 288 19.72 -13.29 -9.74
N LEU A 289 19.69 -12.03 -9.30
CA LEU A 289 20.90 -11.22 -9.23
C LEU A 289 21.85 -11.75 -8.15
N THR A 290 23.15 -11.62 -8.43
CA THR A 290 24.18 -11.92 -7.43
C THR A 290 24.21 -10.83 -6.35
N PRO A 291 24.57 -11.15 -5.10
CA PRO A 291 24.53 -10.19 -3.98
C PRO A 291 25.47 -8.97 -4.12
N ASP A 292 26.40 -9.00 -5.06
CA ASP A 292 27.32 -7.89 -5.41
C ASP A 292 26.71 -6.87 -6.37
N SER A 293 25.48 -7.11 -6.84
CA SER A 293 24.74 -6.14 -7.64
C SER A 293 24.56 -4.84 -6.86
N VAL A 294 24.70 -3.72 -7.57
CA VAL A 294 24.62 -2.38 -6.98
C VAL A 294 23.18 -2.09 -6.58
N VAL A 295 23.00 -1.77 -5.30
CA VAL A 295 21.71 -1.35 -4.75
C VAL A 295 21.63 0.17 -4.76
N TYR A 296 20.51 0.68 -5.29
CA TYR A 296 20.19 2.10 -5.31
C TYR A 296 19.10 2.44 -4.30
N GLU A 297 19.28 3.55 -3.62
CA GLU A 297 18.27 4.17 -2.77
C GLU A 297 17.85 5.52 -3.35
N ILE A 298 16.54 5.73 -3.42
CA ILE A 298 15.89 6.89 -4.02
C ILE A 298 15.21 7.66 -2.90
N SER A 299 15.79 8.80 -2.55
CA SER A 299 15.23 9.78 -1.61
C SER A 299 14.56 10.92 -2.36
N PRO A 300 13.81 11.83 -1.70
CA PRO A 300 13.31 13.05 -2.36
C PRO A 300 14.41 13.94 -2.96
N PHE A 301 15.67 13.77 -2.58
CA PHE A 301 16.75 14.67 -2.97
C PHE A 301 17.74 14.04 -3.96
N GLU A 302 17.94 12.74 -3.89
CA GLU A 302 18.92 12.03 -4.71
C GLU A 302 18.57 10.57 -4.92
N ILE A 303 19.04 10.03 -6.05
CA ILE A 303 19.28 8.59 -6.23
C ILE A 303 20.75 8.32 -5.92
N ALA A 304 21.03 7.44 -4.97
CA ALA A 304 22.37 7.17 -4.49
C ALA A 304 22.63 5.68 -4.29
N SER A 305 23.90 5.30 -4.28
CA SER A 305 24.33 3.99 -3.79
C SER A 305 25.42 4.16 -2.75
N TYR A 306 25.20 3.55 -1.59
CA TYR A 306 26.18 3.46 -0.50
C TYR A 306 27.00 2.17 -0.57
N ASP A 307 26.82 1.38 -1.63
CA ASP A 307 27.68 0.24 -1.90
C ASP A 307 29.11 0.74 -2.18
N PRO A 308 30.13 -0.01 -1.73
CA PRO A 308 31.51 0.44 -1.82
C PRO A 308 32.01 0.60 -3.26
N GLN A 309 31.36 -0.06 -4.22
CA GLN A 309 31.69 -0.04 -5.64
C GLN A 309 31.39 1.32 -6.29
N LEU A 310 30.31 2.00 -5.87
CA LEU A 310 29.86 3.27 -6.45
C LEU A 310 30.08 4.46 -5.49
N SER A 311 29.52 4.40 -4.27
CA SER A 311 29.66 5.46 -3.24
C SER A 311 29.43 6.87 -3.81
N ALA A 312 28.29 7.05 -4.48
CA ALA A 312 27.90 8.29 -5.12
C ALA A 312 26.38 8.49 -5.12
N GLY A 313 25.94 9.74 -5.20
CA GLY A 313 24.55 10.15 -5.36
C GLY A 313 24.37 11.18 -6.47
N MET A 314 23.20 11.19 -7.08
CA MET A 314 22.79 12.13 -8.12
C MET A 314 21.53 12.86 -7.68
N ASN A 315 21.50 14.18 -7.84
CA ASN A 315 20.31 14.98 -7.58
C ASN A 315 19.08 14.43 -8.35
N LEU A 316 18.02 14.07 -7.61
CA LEU A 316 16.89 13.35 -8.17
C LEU A 316 16.09 14.20 -9.18
N THR A 317 15.97 15.50 -8.94
CA THR A 317 15.26 16.44 -9.83
C THR A 317 15.80 16.38 -11.25
N TYR A 318 17.10 16.07 -11.41
CA TYR A 318 17.78 16.00 -12.70
C TYR A 318 18.13 14.57 -13.15
N ALA A 319 17.60 13.54 -12.50
CA ALA A 319 17.98 12.14 -12.74
C ALA A 319 17.68 11.63 -14.17
N GLY A 320 16.82 12.33 -14.92
CA GLY A 320 16.60 12.03 -16.34
C GLY A 320 17.71 12.54 -17.27
N THR A 321 18.73 13.24 -16.76
CA THR A 321 19.78 13.86 -17.57
C THR A 321 20.89 12.85 -17.86
N HIS A 322 21.29 12.71 -19.12
CA HIS A 322 22.51 11.98 -19.47
C HIS A 322 23.74 12.79 -19.07
N LEU A 323 24.52 12.23 -18.15
CA LEU A 323 25.77 12.80 -17.69
C LEU A 323 26.93 11.92 -18.15
N THR A 324 28.00 12.54 -18.63
CA THR A 324 29.29 11.89 -18.89
C THR A 324 30.34 12.58 -18.03
N ASN A 325 31.01 11.83 -17.14
CA ASN A 325 31.96 12.37 -16.16
C ASN A 325 31.34 13.51 -15.31
N GLY A 326 30.10 13.34 -14.88
CA GLY A 326 29.36 14.30 -14.05
C GLY A 326 28.92 15.59 -14.75
N LYS A 327 28.98 15.65 -16.09
CA LYS A 327 28.55 16.81 -16.88
C LYS A 327 27.55 16.40 -17.95
N ALA A 328 26.56 17.25 -18.21
CA ALA A 328 25.58 17.00 -19.27
C ALA A 328 26.26 16.96 -20.65
N ASP A 329 25.89 16.00 -21.49
CA ASP A 329 26.52 15.76 -22.81
C ASP A 329 26.46 17.00 -23.73
N ASN A 330 25.38 17.77 -23.64
CA ASN A 330 25.17 19.00 -24.41
C ASN A 330 25.54 20.29 -23.65
N GLY A 331 26.20 20.18 -22.49
CA GLY A 331 26.74 21.31 -21.72
C GLY A 331 25.73 22.24 -21.02
N SER A 332 24.45 22.28 -21.45
CA SER A 332 23.43 23.16 -20.85
C SER A 332 22.00 22.60 -20.80
N ALA A 333 21.75 21.42 -21.36
CA ALA A 333 20.42 20.82 -21.46
C ALA A 333 20.25 19.68 -20.46
N CYS A 334 19.43 19.92 -19.44
CA CYS A 334 19.04 18.95 -18.42
C CYS A 334 17.63 18.43 -18.68
N VAL A 335 17.25 17.40 -17.93
CA VAL A 335 15.92 16.80 -17.92
C VAL A 335 15.37 16.82 -16.49
N THR A 336 14.14 17.30 -16.32
CA THR A 336 13.42 17.33 -15.04
C THR A 336 12.08 16.61 -15.14
N GLY A 337 11.54 16.15 -14.02
CA GLY A 337 10.24 15.46 -13.98
C GLY A 337 10.28 14.02 -14.52
N PHE A 338 11.49 13.46 -14.65
CA PHE A 338 11.70 12.04 -14.96
C PHE A 338 11.33 11.14 -13.76
N ASP A 339 11.50 11.67 -12.55
CA ASP A 339 11.25 11.06 -11.26
C ASP A 339 9.76 11.04 -10.88
N GLN A 340 8.90 10.72 -11.84
CA GLN A 340 7.47 10.51 -11.60
C GLN A 340 7.29 9.52 -10.45
N ALA A 341 6.47 9.87 -9.46
CA ALA A 341 6.23 9.06 -8.27
C ALA A 341 5.79 7.63 -8.64
N GLY A 342 4.89 7.53 -9.63
CA GLY A 342 4.49 6.26 -10.22
C GLY A 342 5.66 5.47 -10.80
N PHE A 343 6.59 6.12 -11.50
CA PHE A 343 7.73 5.47 -12.13
C PHE A 343 8.79 5.02 -11.12
N ILE A 344 9.01 5.76 -10.02
CA ILE A 344 9.88 5.33 -8.92
C ILE A 344 9.30 4.09 -8.22
N MET A 345 8.00 4.13 -7.89
CA MET A 345 7.30 2.96 -7.35
C MET A 345 7.34 1.78 -8.33
N GLY A 346 7.12 2.02 -9.61
CA GLY A 346 7.19 1.01 -10.66
C GLY A 346 8.59 0.43 -10.85
N SER A 347 9.65 1.26 -10.79
CA SER A 347 11.04 0.83 -10.92
C SER A 347 11.43 -0.10 -9.77
N SER A 348 11.07 0.27 -8.54
CA SER A 348 11.26 -0.55 -7.36
C SER A 348 10.50 -1.88 -7.43
N ALA A 349 9.40 -1.93 -8.21
CA ALA A 349 8.50 -3.08 -8.38
C ALA A 349 8.58 -3.72 -9.79
N SER A 350 9.69 -3.54 -10.50
CA SER A 350 9.85 -4.01 -11.88
C SER A 350 10.35 -5.45 -11.92
N LEU A 351 9.49 -6.39 -11.54
CA LEU A 351 9.80 -7.83 -11.43
C LEU A 351 9.71 -8.59 -12.78
N PHE A 352 9.54 -7.88 -13.90
CA PHE A 352 9.20 -8.49 -15.19
C PHE A 352 10.31 -9.39 -15.73
N ASN A 353 11.58 -9.04 -15.54
CA ASN A 353 12.72 -9.89 -15.87
C ASN A 353 12.63 -11.28 -15.21
N GLN A 354 12.14 -11.35 -13.98
CA GLN A 354 11.93 -12.61 -13.27
C GLN A 354 10.67 -13.33 -13.75
N ILE A 355 9.61 -12.59 -14.13
CA ILE A 355 8.40 -13.14 -14.76
C ILE A 355 8.76 -13.86 -16.09
N PHE A 356 9.69 -13.31 -16.87
CA PHE A 356 10.17 -13.96 -18.11
C PHE A 356 11.01 -15.23 -17.85
N ASP A 357 11.66 -15.39 -16.68
CA ASP A 357 12.43 -16.59 -16.29
C ASP A 357 11.56 -17.78 -15.83
N PHE A 358 10.24 -17.61 -15.66
CA PHE A 358 9.34 -18.72 -15.32
C PHE A 358 9.27 -19.79 -16.42
N GLY A 359 9.65 -19.45 -17.65
CA GLY A 359 9.80 -20.42 -18.74
C GLY A 359 10.92 -21.46 -18.52
N THR A 360 11.87 -21.19 -17.61
CA THR A 360 13.13 -21.93 -17.44
C THR A 360 13.31 -22.61 -16.07
N ASN A 361 12.30 -22.59 -15.19
CA ASN A 361 12.22 -23.37 -13.93
C ASN A 361 13.23 -23.01 -12.80
N THR A 362 13.79 -21.79 -12.77
CA THR A 362 14.87 -21.44 -11.81
C THR A 362 14.44 -20.72 -10.52
N LEU A 363 13.18 -20.31 -10.35
CA LEU A 363 12.77 -19.51 -9.17
C LEU A 363 11.89 -20.31 -8.19
N GLN A 364 12.53 -21.14 -7.35
CA GLN A 364 11.90 -21.79 -6.20
C GLN A 364 11.76 -20.87 -4.97
N SER A 365 12.30 -19.64 -5.01
CA SER A 365 12.35 -18.72 -3.86
C SER A 365 11.19 -17.72 -3.80
N PHE A 366 10.40 -17.59 -4.86
CA PHE A 366 9.19 -16.76 -4.88
C PHE A 366 7.96 -17.63 -5.10
N SER A 367 7.45 -18.27 -4.03
CA SER A 367 6.20 -19.02 -4.09
C SER A 367 5.02 -18.09 -4.39
N GLY A 368 4.21 -18.41 -5.41
CA GLY A 368 2.91 -17.74 -5.64
C GLY A 368 2.53 -17.37 -7.08
N PHE A 369 3.27 -17.80 -8.10
CA PHE A 369 2.95 -17.54 -9.50
C PHE A 369 1.94 -18.58 -10.03
N ASP A 370 0.81 -18.11 -10.56
CA ASP A 370 0.02 -18.86 -11.54
C ASP A 370 0.50 -18.44 -12.94
N SER A 371 0.80 -19.40 -13.81
CA SER A 371 1.41 -19.12 -15.12
C SER A 371 0.48 -18.32 -16.03
N ASP A 372 -0.83 -18.46 -15.85
CA ASP A 372 -1.79 -17.93 -16.81
C ASP A 372 -2.07 -16.43 -16.58
N ASP A 373 -2.13 -16.01 -15.32
CA ASP A 373 -2.35 -14.60 -14.94
C ASP A 373 -1.13 -13.73 -15.25
N SER A 374 0.08 -14.22 -14.92
CA SER A 374 1.34 -13.51 -15.14
C SER A 374 1.64 -13.29 -16.64
N ASN A 375 1.43 -14.31 -17.47
CA ASN A 375 1.57 -14.20 -18.92
C ASN A 375 0.56 -13.23 -19.54
N THR A 376 -0.67 -13.18 -19.01
CA THR A 376 -1.71 -12.27 -19.49
C THR A 376 -1.37 -10.80 -19.19
N ILE A 377 -0.86 -10.52 -17.98
CA ILE A 377 -0.38 -9.19 -17.58
C ILE A 377 0.72 -8.72 -18.53
N VAL A 378 1.75 -9.53 -18.72
CA VAL A 378 2.90 -9.21 -19.57
C VAL A 378 2.44 -8.93 -21.01
N TYR A 379 1.63 -9.82 -21.59
CA TYR A 379 1.13 -9.67 -22.95
C TYR A 379 0.37 -8.34 -23.18
N ILE A 380 -0.47 -7.94 -22.21
CA ILE A 380 -1.24 -6.71 -22.33
C ILE A 380 -0.35 -5.47 -22.21
N LEU A 381 0.62 -5.48 -21.28
CA LEU A 381 1.56 -4.37 -21.12
C LEU A 381 2.50 -4.24 -22.33
N GLU A 382 3.06 -5.35 -22.84
CA GLU A 382 3.88 -5.36 -24.06
C GLU A 382 3.11 -4.82 -25.27
N ARG A 383 1.81 -5.12 -25.35
CA ARG A 383 0.97 -4.59 -26.43
C ARG A 383 0.90 -3.06 -26.42
N GLN A 384 0.96 -2.42 -25.24
CA GLN A 384 1.01 -0.95 -25.13
C GLN A 384 2.33 -0.37 -25.67
N LEU A 385 3.40 -1.16 -25.69
CA LEU A 385 4.72 -0.67 -26.10
C LEU A 385 4.96 -0.73 -27.62
N ARG A 386 4.12 -1.44 -28.37
CA ARG A 386 4.30 -1.62 -29.83
C ARG A 386 4.38 -0.33 -30.65
N SER A 387 3.91 0.79 -30.11
CA SER A 387 3.88 2.10 -30.76
C SER A 387 4.94 3.07 -30.25
N VAL A 388 5.78 2.67 -29.28
CA VAL A 388 6.80 3.52 -28.66
C VAL A 388 8.17 2.88 -28.74
N ARG A 389 9.21 3.71 -28.60
CA ARG A 389 10.58 3.23 -28.55
C ARG A 389 10.86 2.62 -27.18
N THR A 390 11.38 1.40 -27.19
CA THR A 390 11.90 0.71 -26.01
C THR A 390 13.38 0.42 -26.16
N ARG A 391 14.08 0.24 -25.03
CA ARG A 391 15.51 -0.14 -24.99
C ARG A 391 15.63 -1.59 -24.53
N ASP A 392 15.48 -1.78 -23.23
CA ASP A 392 15.26 -3.08 -22.61
C ASP A 392 13.78 -3.13 -22.18
N ASP A 393 13.05 -4.14 -22.64
CA ASP A 393 11.59 -4.22 -22.44
C ASP A 393 11.23 -4.58 -20.99
N ASP A 394 12.09 -5.32 -20.28
CA ASP A 394 11.81 -6.02 -19.01
C ASP A 394 12.31 -5.30 -17.74
N VAL A 395 12.89 -4.10 -17.89
CA VAL A 395 13.51 -3.33 -16.79
C VAL A 395 13.06 -1.87 -16.81
N ALA A 396 13.26 -1.16 -15.71
CA ALA A 396 13.10 0.29 -15.68
C ALA A 396 14.34 0.96 -16.29
N ASN A 397 14.16 1.64 -17.42
CA ASN A 397 15.24 2.33 -18.12
C ASN A 397 15.54 3.69 -17.47
N TRP A 398 16.68 3.82 -16.82
CA TRP A 398 17.17 5.06 -16.21
C TRP A 398 18.42 5.56 -16.94
N PRO A 399 18.51 6.85 -17.34
CA PRO A 399 19.79 7.43 -17.76
C PRO A 399 20.83 7.20 -16.66
N ASN A 400 22.04 6.77 -17.00
CA ASN A 400 23.09 6.54 -15.99
C ASN A 400 23.76 7.87 -15.63
N PRO A 401 23.52 8.45 -14.43
CA PRO A 401 24.18 9.68 -14.05
C PRO A 401 25.65 9.45 -13.63
N PHE A 402 26.04 8.19 -13.45
CA PHE A 402 27.36 7.77 -12.97
C PHE A 402 28.30 7.32 -14.10
N ASN A 403 27.94 7.57 -15.36
CA ASN A 403 28.79 7.25 -16.51
C ASN A 403 30.14 7.99 -16.42
N GLY A 404 31.23 7.23 -16.63
CA GLY A 404 32.60 7.70 -16.51
C GLY A 404 33.08 7.91 -15.08
N LEU A 405 32.28 7.57 -14.06
CA LEU A 405 32.68 7.61 -12.66
C LEU A 405 33.15 6.23 -12.18
N LYS A 406 34.10 6.23 -11.24
CA LYS A 406 34.58 5.02 -10.54
C LYS A 406 34.99 3.87 -11.47
N ASN A 407 35.71 4.17 -12.55
CA ASN A 407 36.07 3.25 -13.65
C ASN A 407 36.62 1.87 -13.24
N ASN A 408 37.23 1.75 -12.06
CA ASN A 408 37.86 0.52 -11.59
C ASN A 408 36.96 -0.32 -10.66
N THR A 409 35.90 0.25 -10.11
CA THR A 409 35.09 -0.37 -9.05
C THR A 409 33.62 -0.45 -9.38
N PHE A 410 33.08 0.45 -10.20
CA PHE A 410 31.68 0.45 -10.59
C PHE A 410 31.49 -0.28 -11.91
N GLN A 411 30.74 -1.38 -11.88
CA GLN A 411 30.52 -2.27 -13.02
C GLN A 411 29.88 -1.57 -14.24
N ASP A 412 29.00 -0.59 -14.01
CA ASP A 412 28.23 0.09 -15.07
C ASP A 412 28.84 1.45 -15.45
N THR A 413 30.11 1.68 -15.12
CA THR A 413 30.82 2.94 -15.40
C THR A 413 30.80 3.36 -16.87
N ALA A 414 30.84 2.39 -17.80
CA ALA A 414 30.83 2.67 -19.24
C ALA A 414 29.42 2.70 -19.84
N ALA A 415 28.40 2.28 -19.08
CA ALA A 415 27.01 2.22 -19.56
C ALA A 415 26.38 3.61 -19.56
N THR A 416 25.62 3.94 -20.59
CA THR A 416 24.87 5.22 -20.67
C THR A 416 23.50 5.15 -19.99
N TRP A 417 23.07 3.94 -19.63
CA TRP A 417 21.79 3.63 -19.00
C TRP A 417 21.99 2.61 -17.88
N LEU A 418 21.16 2.72 -16.85
CA LEU A 418 20.98 1.74 -15.79
C LEU A 418 19.69 0.96 -16.06
N SER A 419 19.77 -0.35 -15.89
CA SER A 419 18.64 -1.27 -16.04
C SER A 419 18.14 -1.61 -14.64
N LEU A 420 17.35 -0.70 -14.05
CA LEU A 420 16.84 -0.86 -12.69
C LEU A 420 15.71 -1.89 -12.67
N ILE A 421 15.70 -2.73 -11.64
CA ILE A 421 14.73 -3.81 -11.45
C ILE A 421 14.24 -3.82 -10.00
N ASP A 422 13.35 -4.77 -9.71
CA ASP A 422 12.78 -4.91 -8.37
C ASP A 422 13.86 -5.00 -7.28
N GLY A 423 13.72 -4.21 -6.21
CA GLY A 423 14.69 -4.12 -5.11
C GLY A 423 14.83 -5.38 -4.26
N ALA A 424 14.04 -6.43 -4.52
CA ALA A 424 14.19 -7.76 -3.92
C ALA A 424 15.01 -8.73 -4.79
N SER A 425 15.48 -8.30 -5.97
CA SER A 425 16.03 -9.21 -7.00
C SER A 425 17.36 -9.85 -6.62
N ASN A 426 18.10 -9.26 -5.68
CA ASN A 426 19.30 -9.83 -5.07
C ASN A 426 19.01 -10.74 -3.86
N GLY A 427 17.73 -11.02 -3.55
CA GLY A 427 17.28 -11.82 -2.42
C GLY A 427 17.03 -11.03 -1.12
N GLU A 428 17.39 -9.75 -1.06
CA GLU A 428 17.11 -8.86 0.07
C GLU A 428 15.66 -8.31 -0.01
N ASN A 429 14.65 -9.16 0.17
CA ASN A 429 13.24 -8.72 0.08
C ASN A 429 12.81 -7.69 1.16
N ILE A 430 13.69 -7.36 2.10
CA ILE A 430 13.49 -6.31 3.12
C ILE A 430 14.52 -5.19 2.89
N PRO A 431 14.11 -3.90 2.81
CA PRO A 431 15.01 -2.78 2.49
C PRO A 431 15.89 -2.35 3.67
N TYR A 432 16.66 -3.28 4.22
CA TYR A 432 17.55 -3.02 5.35
C TYR A 432 18.74 -2.15 4.97
N GLY A 433 19.30 -2.33 3.77
CA GLY A 433 20.53 -1.68 3.31
C GLY A 433 20.61 -0.20 3.71
N PRO A 434 19.64 0.64 3.27
CA PRO A 434 19.64 2.06 3.63
C PRO A 434 19.67 2.32 5.14
N LEU A 435 18.97 1.52 5.95
CA LEU A 435 18.92 1.70 7.41
C LEU A 435 20.23 1.33 8.12
N PHE A 436 21.03 0.45 7.53
CA PHE A 436 22.33 0.05 8.08
C PHE A 436 23.48 0.98 7.64
N VAL A 437 23.28 1.93 6.72
CA VAL A 437 24.32 2.88 6.30
C VAL A 437 24.98 3.57 7.51
N ASN A 438 26.31 3.49 7.62
CA ASN A 438 27.07 3.99 8.78
C ASN A 438 26.82 5.48 9.03
N ALA A 439 26.70 6.28 7.98
CA ALA A 439 26.44 7.73 8.09
C ALA A 439 25.09 8.06 8.75
N ARG A 440 24.07 7.19 8.66
CA ARG A 440 22.75 7.46 9.26
C ARG A 440 22.71 7.19 10.76
N LYS A 441 23.57 6.31 11.27
CA LYS A 441 23.74 5.99 12.69
C LYS A 441 22.40 5.61 13.36
N LEU A 442 21.66 4.70 12.73
CA LEU A 442 20.43 4.16 13.30
C LEU A 442 20.77 3.33 14.54
N ASP A 443 19.98 3.51 15.58
CA ASP A 443 20.11 2.76 16.84
C ASP A 443 19.18 1.54 16.86
N THR A 444 17.98 1.70 16.29
CA THR A 444 16.94 0.68 16.26
C THR A 444 16.31 0.63 14.88
N ILE A 445 16.04 -0.57 14.39
CA ILE A 445 15.38 -0.84 13.11
C ILE A 445 14.12 -1.67 13.37
N VAL A 446 12.99 -1.23 12.83
CA VAL A 446 11.71 -1.94 12.89
C VAL A 446 11.46 -2.59 11.54
N THR A 447 11.28 -3.89 11.55
CA THR A 447 10.98 -4.70 10.36
C THR A 447 9.51 -5.03 10.34
N ILE A 448 8.83 -4.68 9.26
CA ILE A 448 7.44 -5.05 9.01
C ILE A 448 7.44 -6.17 7.98
N GLU A 449 7.56 -7.42 8.40
CA GLU A 449 7.89 -8.54 7.51
C GLU A 449 6.66 -9.23 6.89
N GLY A 450 6.36 -8.94 5.61
CA GLY A 450 5.17 -9.41 4.88
C GLY A 450 5.42 -10.40 3.72
N SER A 451 6.60 -11.03 3.66
CA SER A 451 6.99 -11.96 2.58
C SER A 451 6.17 -13.25 2.57
N ALA A 452 6.21 -13.97 1.44
CA ALA A 452 5.55 -15.24 1.24
C ALA A 452 6.57 -16.29 0.76
N ASP A 453 7.24 -16.93 1.72
CA ASP A 453 8.44 -17.72 1.46
C ASP A 453 8.21 -19.23 1.62
N ASP A 454 7.13 -19.65 2.28
CA ASP A 454 6.79 -21.07 2.45
C ASP A 454 5.55 -21.49 1.66
N ALA A 455 5.24 -22.78 1.70
CA ALA A 455 4.11 -23.37 0.98
C ALA A 455 2.73 -22.79 1.37
N ASN A 456 2.63 -22.08 2.50
CA ASN A 456 1.42 -21.39 2.95
C ASN A 456 1.55 -19.86 2.89
N ASN A 457 2.54 -19.34 2.15
CA ASN A 457 2.80 -17.91 1.96
C ASN A 457 3.13 -17.13 3.25
N TRP A 458 3.78 -17.77 4.22
CA TRP A 458 4.29 -17.09 5.42
C TRP A 458 5.77 -16.73 5.26
N PRO A 459 6.28 -15.68 5.93
CA PRO A 459 7.69 -15.29 5.86
C PRO A 459 8.57 -16.31 6.59
N ASN A 460 9.76 -16.66 6.08
CA ASN A 460 10.65 -17.66 6.69
C ASN A 460 12.03 -17.11 7.09
N GLY A 461 12.23 -15.80 7.00
CA GLY A 461 13.48 -15.12 7.36
C GLY A 461 14.52 -15.02 6.24
N THR A 462 14.23 -15.53 5.03
CA THR A 462 15.18 -15.51 3.91
C THR A 462 15.75 -14.10 3.65
N GLY A 463 14.90 -13.07 3.59
CA GLY A 463 15.37 -11.69 3.37
C GLY A 463 16.37 -11.20 4.41
N ALA A 464 16.13 -11.45 5.70
CA ALA A 464 17.04 -11.05 6.78
C ALA A 464 18.36 -11.84 6.73
N ILE A 465 18.31 -13.12 6.37
CA ILE A 465 19.51 -13.95 6.20
C ILE A 465 20.37 -13.42 5.04
N GLN A 466 19.75 -13.09 3.90
CA GLN A 466 20.48 -12.55 2.74
C GLN A 466 21.13 -11.21 3.04
N THR A 467 20.41 -10.27 3.67
CA THR A 467 20.99 -9.01 4.12
C THR A 467 22.13 -9.22 5.11
N SER A 468 21.97 -10.10 6.11
CA SER A 468 23.04 -10.39 7.09
C SER A 468 24.32 -10.92 6.41
N SER A 469 24.15 -11.81 5.43
CA SER A 469 25.25 -12.31 4.60
C SER A 469 25.93 -11.18 3.84
N ARG A 470 25.16 -10.32 3.17
CA ARG A 470 25.68 -9.21 2.37
C ARG A 470 26.39 -8.15 3.22
N LEU A 471 25.84 -7.82 4.39
CA LEU A 471 26.44 -6.88 5.35
C LEU A 471 27.81 -7.36 5.87
N SER A 472 27.95 -8.66 6.10
CA SER A 472 29.16 -9.27 6.65
C SER A 472 30.23 -9.60 5.60
N THR A 473 29.89 -9.57 4.31
CA THR A 473 30.80 -9.94 3.21
C THR A 473 31.16 -8.74 2.33
N ILE A 474 30.16 -8.01 1.83
CA ILE A 474 30.33 -6.96 0.81
C ILE A 474 30.33 -5.57 1.44
N LEU A 475 29.42 -5.32 2.39
CA LEU A 475 29.12 -3.96 2.85
C LEU A 475 29.83 -3.53 4.14
N ARG A 476 30.74 -4.36 4.69
CA ARG A 476 31.40 -4.13 5.99
C ARG A 476 32.00 -2.74 6.19
N ALA A 477 32.55 -2.13 5.13
CA ALA A 477 33.18 -0.81 5.21
C ALA A 477 32.16 0.34 5.26
N THR A 478 30.93 0.08 4.82
CA THR A 478 29.91 1.09 4.50
C THR A 478 28.68 1.01 5.40
N HIS A 479 28.46 -0.13 6.05
CA HIS A 479 27.25 -0.41 6.79
C HIS A 479 27.54 -1.01 8.17
N GLN A 480 26.65 -0.74 9.11
CA GLN A 480 26.58 -1.39 10.41
C GLN A 480 26.30 -2.89 10.20
N GLN A 481 26.69 -3.73 11.16
CA GLN A 481 26.48 -5.17 11.07
C GLN A 481 25.08 -5.55 11.57
N PHE A 482 24.54 -6.66 11.04
CA PHE A 482 23.28 -7.21 11.51
C PHE A 482 23.48 -7.89 12.87
N PRO A 483 22.53 -7.77 13.83
CA PRO A 483 22.58 -8.55 15.06
C PRO A 483 22.48 -10.07 14.81
N PRO A 484 22.81 -10.92 15.81
CA PRO A 484 22.56 -12.35 15.72
C PRO A 484 21.08 -12.67 15.44
N ILE A 485 20.85 -13.49 14.42
CA ILE A 485 19.55 -14.02 13.97
C ILE A 485 19.65 -15.54 13.71
N PRO A 486 18.53 -16.27 13.58
CA PRO A 486 18.59 -17.64 13.09
C PRO A 486 19.20 -17.69 11.68
N GLN A 487 20.09 -18.65 11.45
CA GLN A 487 20.96 -18.67 10.26
C GLN A 487 20.33 -19.38 9.05
N THR A 488 19.27 -20.17 9.27
CA THR A 488 18.58 -20.91 8.21
C THR A 488 17.06 -20.75 8.32
N ALA A 489 16.35 -20.83 7.19
CA ALA A 489 14.88 -20.78 7.19
C ALA A 489 14.25 -21.86 8.10
N ALA A 490 14.87 -23.03 8.22
CA ALA A 490 14.45 -24.08 9.13
C ALA A 490 14.52 -23.64 10.60
N ASP A 491 15.56 -22.88 10.98
CA ASP A 491 15.70 -22.33 12.33
C ASP A 491 14.67 -21.24 12.61
N TRP A 492 14.35 -20.39 11.62
CA TRP A 492 13.26 -19.41 11.76
C TRP A 492 11.90 -20.07 12.04
N ILE A 493 11.67 -21.23 11.41
CA ILE A 493 10.46 -22.03 11.63
C ILE A 493 10.49 -22.71 13.00
N SER A 494 11.56 -23.43 13.33
CA SER A 494 11.66 -24.24 14.57
C SER A 494 11.67 -23.38 15.83
N THR A 495 12.26 -22.18 15.76
CA THR A 495 12.29 -21.21 16.88
C THR A 495 11.00 -20.40 17.02
N GLY A 496 10.11 -20.49 16.02
CA GLY A 496 8.84 -19.77 15.96
C GLY A 496 8.95 -18.26 15.76
N VAL A 497 10.14 -17.70 15.51
CA VAL A 497 10.33 -16.22 15.39
C VAL A 497 9.50 -15.62 14.26
N ARG A 498 9.16 -16.43 13.25
CA ARG A 498 8.27 -16.03 12.14
C ARG A 498 6.79 -15.90 12.53
N GLN A 499 6.40 -16.29 13.74
CA GLN A 499 5.00 -16.34 14.20
C GLN A 499 4.71 -15.38 15.36
N ARG A 500 5.65 -14.50 15.71
CA ARG A 500 5.52 -13.54 16.82
C ARG A 500 6.48 -12.37 16.65
N ALA A 501 6.20 -11.27 17.35
CA ALA A 501 7.17 -10.19 17.52
C ALA A 501 8.45 -10.72 18.18
N THR A 502 9.62 -10.34 17.66
CA THR A 502 10.93 -10.77 18.16
C THR A 502 11.91 -9.60 18.17
N PHE A 503 12.74 -9.48 19.19
CA PHE A 503 13.81 -8.48 19.26
C PHE A 503 15.16 -9.17 19.04
N PHE A 504 15.96 -8.66 18.10
CA PHE A 504 17.32 -9.15 17.83
C PHE A 504 18.35 -8.15 18.32
N GLY A 505 19.49 -8.67 18.78
CA GLY A 505 20.62 -7.86 19.24
C GLY A 505 20.40 -7.21 20.59
N CYS A 506 19.55 -7.76 21.44
CA CYS A 506 19.11 -7.14 22.69
C CYS A 506 20.26 -6.78 23.63
N ASP A 507 21.27 -7.64 23.73
CA ASP A 507 22.39 -7.53 24.66
C ASP A 507 23.72 -7.39 23.91
N PRO A 508 24.09 -6.16 23.48
CA PRO A 508 25.38 -5.89 22.86
C PRO A 508 26.52 -6.09 23.88
N ALA A 509 27.66 -6.59 23.42
CA ALA A 509 28.85 -6.81 24.25
C ALA A 509 29.75 -5.57 24.35
N GLN A 510 29.56 -4.58 23.46
CA GLN A 510 30.39 -3.38 23.37
C GLN A 510 29.61 -2.09 23.71
N ASN A 511 30.36 -1.03 24.05
CA ASN A 511 29.83 0.32 24.14
C ASN A 511 30.78 1.30 23.40
N PRO A 512 30.39 1.89 22.26
CA PRO A 512 29.07 1.83 21.63
C PRO A 512 28.66 0.40 21.20
N PRO A 513 27.34 0.09 21.16
CA PRO A 513 26.85 -1.18 20.68
C PRO A 513 27.34 -1.51 19.28
N GLU A 514 27.73 -2.76 19.05
CA GLU A 514 28.30 -3.23 17.79
C GLU A 514 27.27 -3.45 16.66
N TRP A 515 25.97 -3.36 16.97
CA TRP A 515 24.85 -3.38 16.02
C TRP A 515 23.62 -2.63 16.56
N PRO A 516 22.77 -2.09 15.67
CA PRO A 516 21.45 -1.63 16.05
C PRO A 516 20.60 -2.78 16.58
N MET A 517 19.60 -2.47 17.39
CA MET A 517 18.59 -3.46 17.77
C MET A 517 17.58 -3.59 16.61
N VAL A 518 17.17 -4.81 16.28
CA VAL A 518 16.14 -5.05 15.25
C VAL A 518 14.86 -5.55 15.91
N ILE A 519 13.78 -4.78 15.82
CA ILE A 519 12.43 -5.18 16.20
C ILE A 519 11.79 -5.82 14.97
N TYR A 520 11.45 -7.10 15.04
CA TYR A 520 10.90 -7.86 13.94
C TYR A 520 9.42 -8.15 14.17
N LEU A 521 8.56 -7.66 13.27
CA LEU A 521 7.11 -7.82 13.28
C LEU A 521 6.71 -8.61 12.02
N PRO A 522 6.50 -9.94 12.10
CA PRO A 522 6.14 -10.75 10.95
C PRO A 522 4.64 -10.79 10.67
N ASN A 523 4.28 -10.96 9.41
CA ASN A 523 2.97 -11.47 9.01
C ASN A 523 2.86 -12.87 9.59
N ALA A 524 2.07 -12.97 10.64
CA ALA A 524 1.96 -14.16 11.44
C ALA A 524 0.48 -14.58 11.49
N PRO A 525 0.22 -15.88 11.65
CA PRO A 525 -1.13 -16.35 11.89
C PRO A 525 -1.72 -15.75 13.17
N PRO A 526 -3.05 -15.59 13.26
CA PRO A 526 -3.69 -14.91 14.38
C PRO A 526 -3.32 -15.43 15.78
N ILE A 527 -3.08 -14.45 16.67
CA ILE A 527 -3.19 -14.48 18.15
C ILE A 527 -4.02 -15.61 18.77
N THR A 528 -5.23 -15.66 18.26
CA THR A 528 -6.39 -16.26 18.87
C THR A 528 -6.66 -17.67 18.34
N GLY A 529 -5.93 -18.10 17.31
CA GLY A 529 -6.25 -19.34 16.58
C GLY A 529 -7.38 -19.16 15.56
N ASP A 530 -7.75 -17.92 15.25
CA ASP A 530 -8.68 -17.60 14.18
C ASP A 530 -8.09 -17.98 12.81
N ASN A 531 -8.97 -18.04 11.80
CA ASN A 531 -8.55 -18.35 10.44
C ASN A 531 -7.69 -17.20 9.89
N PRO A 532 -6.52 -17.49 9.28
CA PRO A 532 -5.68 -16.46 8.69
C PRO A 532 -6.29 -16.01 7.35
N VAL A 533 -6.31 -14.69 7.14
CA VAL A 533 -6.78 -14.06 5.89
C VAL A 533 -5.68 -13.23 5.21
N THR A 534 -4.48 -13.21 5.80
CA THR A 534 -3.37 -12.33 5.38
C THR A 534 -2.28 -13.03 4.55
N ASN A 535 -2.32 -14.36 4.43
CA ASN A 535 -1.33 -15.17 3.71
C ASN A 535 -1.76 -15.53 2.28
N THR A 536 -2.26 -14.52 1.56
CA THR A 536 -2.59 -14.61 0.14
C THR A 536 -1.34 -14.76 -0.74
N LYS A 537 -1.52 -15.20 -1.99
CA LYS A 537 -0.42 -15.28 -2.96
C LYS A 537 0.05 -13.88 -3.37
N THR A 538 1.30 -13.78 -3.79
CA THR A 538 1.92 -12.50 -4.20
C THR A 538 1.22 -11.85 -5.40
N PHE A 539 0.72 -12.66 -6.35
CA PHE A 539 0.00 -12.19 -7.55
C PHE A 539 -1.52 -12.11 -7.36
N THR A 540 -2.02 -12.14 -6.13
CA THR A 540 -3.38 -11.67 -5.87
C THR A 540 -3.39 -10.14 -6.06
N LEU A 541 -3.84 -9.68 -7.23
CA LEU A 541 -3.84 -8.27 -7.64
C LEU A 541 -5.21 -7.57 -7.48
N THR A 542 -6.19 -8.26 -6.90
CA THR A 542 -7.52 -7.72 -6.60
C THR A 542 -7.96 -8.21 -5.22
N TYR A 543 -8.49 -7.31 -4.40
CA TYR A 543 -9.07 -7.59 -3.09
C TYR A 543 -10.43 -6.93 -2.98
N PRO A 544 -11.50 -7.70 -2.78
CA PRO A 544 -12.79 -7.13 -2.40
C PRO A 544 -12.64 -6.30 -1.12
N LEU A 545 -13.40 -5.20 -1.02
CA LEU A 545 -13.32 -4.28 0.13
C LEU A 545 -13.47 -4.99 1.48
N GLN A 546 -14.34 -6.00 1.56
CA GLN A 546 -14.52 -6.81 2.77
C GLN A 546 -13.24 -7.58 3.15
N HIS A 547 -12.53 -8.15 2.17
CA HIS A 547 -11.26 -8.82 2.44
C HIS A 547 -10.22 -7.80 2.92
N THR A 548 -10.11 -6.65 2.26
CA THR A 548 -9.19 -5.57 2.68
C THR A 548 -9.43 -5.14 4.11
N GLN A 549 -10.68 -4.95 4.52
CA GLN A 549 -11.04 -4.60 5.91
C GLN A 549 -10.59 -5.69 6.90
N LEU A 550 -10.96 -6.94 6.65
CA LEU A 550 -10.58 -8.07 7.52
C LEU A 550 -9.06 -8.31 7.56
N PHE A 551 -8.37 -8.07 6.45
CA PHE A 551 -6.92 -8.11 6.37
C PHE A 551 -6.31 -7.07 7.30
N LEU A 552 -6.72 -5.79 7.16
CA LEU A 552 -6.21 -4.70 7.99
C LEU A 552 -6.51 -4.93 9.48
N ASP A 553 -7.72 -5.37 9.82
CA ASP A 553 -8.11 -5.65 11.21
C ASP A 553 -7.25 -6.75 11.82
N GLN A 554 -7.01 -7.85 11.10
CA GLN A 554 -6.19 -8.96 11.58
C GLN A 554 -4.73 -8.54 11.77
N VAL A 555 -4.17 -7.78 10.82
CA VAL A 555 -2.79 -7.28 10.94
C VAL A 555 -2.66 -6.27 12.08
N HIS A 556 -3.59 -5.32 12.18
CA HIS A 556 -3.62 -4.34 13.26
C HIS A 556 -3.67 -5.03 14.61
N PHE A 557 -4.61 -5.98 14.79
CA PHE A 557 -4.74 -6.73 16.03
C PHE A 557 -3.46 -7.50 16.38
N ASN A 558 -2.87 -8.24 15.44
CA ASN A 558 -1.62 -8.95 15.68
C ASN A 558 -0.47 -7.99 16.03
N THR A 559 -0.42 -6.81 15.40
CA THR A 559 0.62 -5.80 15.65
C THR A 559 0.57 -5.24 17.05
N ILE A 560 -0.61 -5.05 17.64
CA ILE A 560 -0.76 -4.45 18.97
C ILE A 560 -0.79 -5.47 20.12
N SER A 561 -0.85 -6.77 19.81
CA SER A 561 -1.17 -7.81 20.79
C SER A 561 0.03 -8.47 21.47
N GLY A 562 1.23 -8.44 20.88
CA GLY A 562 2.37 -9.23 21.37
C GLY A 562 2.06 -10.73 21.45
N PHE A 563 2.69 -11.45 22.38
CA PHE A 563 2.37 -12.87 22.59
C PHE A 563 2.50 -13.41 24.02
N THR A 564 1.53 -14.25 24.36
CA THR A 564 1.47 -15.27 25.42
C THR A 564 2.34 -16.54 25.29
N PRO A 565 3.52 -16.78 25.92
CA PRO A 565 4.14 -18.11 25.82
C PRO A 565 3.20 -19.22 26.31
N ASN A 566 3.05 -20.27 25.50
CA ASN A 566 2.16 -21.42 25.72
C ASN A 566 0.66 -21.05 25.80
N ALA A 567 0.25 -19.91 25.26
CA ALA A 567 -1.13 -19.44 25.28
C ALA A 567 -1.53 -18.75 23.97
N ASN A 568 -2.85 -18.72 23.70
CA ASN A 568 -3.44 -18.05 22.53
C ASN A 568 -4.15 -16.76 22.90
N THR A 569 -3.45 -15.97 23.71
CA THR A 569 -3.94 -14.70 24.23
C THR A 569 -2.90 -13.60 23.96
N PRO A 570 -3.35 -12.37 23.66
CA PRO A 570 -2.49 -11.19 23.65
C PRO A 570 -1.73 -11.03 24.97
N ASP A 571 -0.52 -10.48 24.89
CA ASP A 571 0.25 -10.03 26.05
C ASP A 571 -0.15 -8.59 26.40
N PRO A 572 -0.78 -8.35 27.56
CA PRO A 572 -1.20 -7.01 27.97
C PRO A 572 -0.03 -6.04 28.19
N ASN A 573 1.21 -6.54 28.34
CA ASN A 573 2.41 -5.73 28.53
C ASN A 573 3.17 -5.45 27.23
N PHE A 574 2.69 -5.92 26.08
CA PHE A 574 3.44 -5.81 24.83
C PHE A 574 3.80 -4.37 24.46
N GLY A 575 2.88 -3.41 24.64
CA GLY A 575 3.18 -1.99 24.41
C GLY A 575 4.36 -1.47 25.23
N VAL A 576 4.41 -1.83 26.52
CA VAL A 576 5.54 -1.50 27.40
C VAL A 576 6.82 -2.17 26.92
N CYS A 577 6.74 -3.43 26.46
CA CYS A 577 7.89 -4.14 25.93
C CYS A 577 8.41 -3.55 24.62
N LEU A 578 7.52 -3.08 23.74
CA LEU A 578 7.88 -2.40 22.51
C LEU A 578 8.54 -1.04 22.81
N GLN A 579 8.02 -0.29 23.77
CA GLN A 579 8.64 0.96 24.26
C GLN A 579 10.03 0.72 24.86
N CYS A 580 10.17 -0.31 25.70
CA CYS A 580 11.44 -0.73 26.27
C CYS A 580 12.47 -1.04 25.19
N ALA A 581 12.07 -1.80 24.16
CA ALA A 581 12.92 -2.10 23.02
C ALA A 581 13.31 -0.79 22.31
N ALA A 582 12.33 0.04 21.92
CA ALA A 582 12.56 1.25 21.15
C ALA A 582 13.54 2.22 21.85
N VAL A 583 13.50 2.34 23.18
CA VAL A 583 14.35 3.25 23.96
C VAL A 583 15.67 2.62 24.44
N ASP A 584 15.86 1.29 24.36
CA ASP A 584 16.96 0.57 25.04
C ASP A 584 18.35 1.15 24.67
N ARG A 585 18.54 1.53 23.40
CA ARG A 585 19.81 2.06 22.91
C ARG A 585 20.17 3.44 23.47
N ALA A 586 19.21 4.21 23.95
CA ALA A 586 19.48 5.49 24.61
C ALA A 586 20.34 5.30 25.87
N ARG A 587 20.23 4.16 26.55
CA ARG A 587 21.01 3.85 27.76
C ARG A 587 22.52 3.86 27.53
N TYR A 588 22.96 3.43 26.35
CA TYR A 588 24.39 3.36 26.00
C TYR A 588 24.98 4.72 25.66
N LYS A 589 24.14 5.70 25.30
CA LYS A 589 24.57 7.08 24.99
C LYS A 589 24.83 7.91 26.25
N MET A 590 24.39 7.44 27.42
CA MET A 590 24.61 8.11 28.70
C MET A 590 26.00 7.85 29.26
N THR A 591 26.51 8.78 30.08
CA THR A 591 27.79 8.66 30.77
C THR A 591 27.61 8.82 32.29
N PRO A 592 27.73 7.75 33.10
CA PRO A 592 27.92 6.34 32.69
C PRO A 592 26.66 5.74 32.04
N PRO A 593 26.77 4.61 31.31
CA PRO A 593 25.62 3.94 30.73
C PRO A 593 24.60 3.52 31.78
N LEU A 594 23.31 3.77 31.50
CA LEU A 594 22.23 3.41 32.42
C LEU A 594 21.95 1.91 32.36
N GLN A 595 21.73 1.28 33.51
CA GLN A 595 21.34 -0.13 33.56
C GLN A 595 19.90 -0.32 33.05
N ARG A 596 19.61 -1.47 32.44
CA ARG A 596 18.26 -1.81 32.01
C ARG A 596 17.38 -1.96 33.25
N SER A 597 16.17 -1.38 33.22
CA SER A 597 15.21 -1.51 34.33
C SER A 597 14.72 -2.95 34.48
N SER A 598 14.15 -3.27 35.65
CA SER A 598 13.52 -4.58 35.89
C SER A 598 12.37 -4.86 34.91
N GLN A 599 11.53 -3.87 34.63
CA GLN A 599 10.43 -3.98 33.67
C GLN A 599 10.94 -4.34 32.27
N CYS A 600 11.91 -3.57 31.75
CA CYS A 600 12.46 -3.84 30.42
C CYS A 600 13.24 -5.14 30.37
N THR A 601 13.86 -5.56 31.48
CA THR A 601 14.52 -6.86 31.59
C THR A 601 13.52 -8.01 31.43
N GLN A 602 12.34 -7.93 32.06
CA GLN A 602 11.28 -8.94 31.88
C GLN A 602 10.78 -9.02 30.43
N CYS A 603 10.59 -7.87 29.79
CA CYS A 603 10.24 -7.82 28.37
C CYS A 603 11.30 -8.49 27.49
N PHE A 604 12.58 -8.26 27.77
CA PHE A 604 13.66 -8.84 26.98
C PHE A 604 13.78 -10.35 27.20
N GLN A 605 13.45 -10.87 28.39
CA GLN A 605 13.39 -12.33 28.61
C GLN A 605 12.35 -13.02 27.74
N GLN A 606 11.26 -12.34 27.38
CA GLN A 606 10.17 -12.92 26.57
C GLN A 606 10.37 -12.71 25.07
N TYR A 607 10.77 -11.50 24.66
CA TYR A 607 10.80 -11.12 23.24
C TYR A 607 12.18 -11.24 22.59
N CYS A 608 13.26 -11.34 23.37
CA CYS A 608 14.59 -11.40 22.79
C CYS A 608 14.89 -12.76 22.16
N TYR A 609 15.51 -12.74 20.99
CA TYR A 609 16.17 -13.91 20.44
C TYR A 609 17.56 -14.09 21.08
N ASP A 610 17.71 -15.17 21.85
CA ASP A 610 19.00 -15.61 22.38
C ASP A 610 19.56 -16.77 21.52
N PRO A 611 20.68 -16.59 20.80
CA PRO A 611 21.26 -17.67 20.01
C PRO A 611 21.83 -18.82 20.87
N GLN A 612 22.12 -18.60 22.16
CA GLN A 612 22.61 -19.64 23.08
C GLN A 612 21.45 -20.47 23.67
N ASN A 613 20.29 -19.85 23.85
CA ASN A 613 19.07 -20.48 24.34
C ASN A 613 17.91 -20.15 23.40
N PRO A 614 17.91 -20.71 22.18
CA PRO A 614 16.93 -20.34 21.17
C PRO A 614 15.50 -20.64 21.64
N PRO A 615 14.54 -19.73 21.39
CA PRO A 615 13.13 -19.94 21.69
C PRO A 615 12.55 -21.06 20.83
N SER A 616 11.32 -21.51 21.11
CA SER A 616 10.71 -22.65 20.43
C SER A 616 9.33 -22.32 19.85
N ALA A 617 9.05 -22.82 18.64
CA ALA A 617 7.72 -22.74 18.04
C ALA A 617 6.64 -23.45 18.87
N SER A 618 7.02 -24.39 19.74
CA SER A 618 6.08 -25.05 20.65
C SER A 618 5.41 -24.11 21.66
N GLU A 619 6.00 -22.93 21.90
CA GLU A 619 5.45 -21.89 22.77
C GLU A 619 4.26 -21.15 22.14
N LEU A 620 3.95 -21.42 20.86
CA LEU A 620 2.88 -20.78 20.10
C LEU A 620 1.83 -21.82 19.65
N PRO A 621 0.97 -22.31 20.56
CA PRO A 621 0.08 -23.43 20.28
C PRO A 621 -1.09 -23.08 19.34
N ASN A 622 -1.62 -24.07 18.62
CA ASN A 622 -2.87 -23.96 17.83
C ASN A 622 -2.96 -22.79 16.82
N ARG A 623 -1.83 -22.35 16.24
CA ARG A 623 -1.82 -21.42 15.10
C ARG A 623 -2.34 -22.12 13.83
N LYS A 624 -3.35 -21.55 13.18
CA LYS A 624 -3.83 -22.03 11.88
C LYS A 624 -3.00 -21.42 10.76
N LEU A 625 -2.38 -22.26 9.93
CA LEU A 625 -1.47 -21.78 8.87
C LEU A 625 -2.12 -21.70 7.48
N VAL A 626 -3.24 -22.38 7.28
CA VAL A 626 -3.89 -22.48 5.96
C VAL A 626 -4.75 -21.25 5.72
N PHE A 627 -4.50 -20.54 4.61
CA PHE A 627 -5.29 -19.40 4.17
C PHE A 627 -6.78 -19.75 4.08
N VAL A 628 -7.63 -18.84 4.54
CA VAL A 628 -9.09 -18.94 4.38
C VAL A 628 -9.57 -17.68 3.69
N ASP A 629 -10.19 -17.84 2.52
CA ASP A 629 -10.81 -16.73 1.80
C ASP A 629 -12.00 -16.20 2.63
N PRO A 630 -11.97 -14.92 3.06
CA PRO A 630 -13.06 -14.36 3.84
C PRO A 630 -14.28 -13.96 3.00
N THR A 631 -14.21 -14.04 1.67
CA THR A 631 -15.27 -13.61 0.78
C THR A 631 -16.27 -14.75 0.55
N PRO A 632 -17.59 -14.51 0.69
CA PRO A 632 -18.58 -15.52 0.34
C PRO A 632 -18.58 -15.75 -1.18
N GLU A 633 -18.19 -16.94 -1.63
CA GLU A 633 -18.12 -17.35 -3.04
C GLU A 633 -19.42 -17.10 -3.86
N GLY A 634 -20.54 -16.81 -3.18
CA GLY A 634 -21.84 -16.54 -3.79
C GLY A 634 -22.13 -15.07 -4.10
N LEU A 635 -21.50 -14.10 -3.43
CA LEU A 635 -21.85 -12.67 -3.60
C LEU A 635 -21.25 -12.05 -4.86
N SER A 636 -20.00 -12.38 -5.20
CA SER A 636 -19.37 -11.94 -6.46
C SER A 636 -20.10 -12.49 -7.70
N LYS A 637 -20.58 -13.74 -7.63
CA LYS A 637 -21.42 -14.35 -8.67
C LYS A 637 -22.80 -13.69 -8.76
N VAL A 638 -23.38 -13.28 -7.64
CA VAL A 638 -24.69 -12.62 -7.59
C VAL A 638 -24.59 -11.15 -8.03
N GLU A 639 -23.56 -10.41 -7.66
CA GLU A 639 -23.33 -9.02 -8.11
C GLU A 639 -22.98 -8.97 -9.59
N GLY A 640 -22.10 -9.87 -10.07
CA GLY A 640 -21.84 -10.03 -11.50
C GLY A 640 -23.11 -10.42 -12.26
N PHE A 641 -23.87 -11.40 -11.76
CA PHE A 641 -25.14 -11.80 -12.38
C PHE A 641 -26.19 -10.67 -12.39
N LEU A 642 -26.32 -9.90 -11.30
CA LEU A 642 -27.28 -8.80 -11.18
C LEU A 642 -26.86 -7.59 -12.03
N GLY A 643 -25.55 -7.30 -12.11
CA GLY A 643 -24.99 -6.26 -12.96
C GLY A 643 -25.18 -6.55 -14.45
N SER A 644 -24.75 -7.74 -14.91
CA SER A 644 -24.83 -8.14 -16.32
C SER A 644 -26.27 -8.39 -16.81
N ASN A 645 -27.20 -8.67 -15.90
CA ASN A 645 -28.58 -9.00 -16.26
C ASN A 645 -29.62 -7.97 -15.79
N LYS A 646 -29.23 -6.80 -15.27
CA LYS A 646 -30.17 -5.79 -14.76
C LYS A 646 -31.26 -5.41 -15.77
N LEU A 647 -30.89 -5.22 -17.04
CA LEU A 647 -31.80 -4.95 -18.15
C LEU A 647 -32.63 -6.17 -18.57
N LYS A 648 -32.07 -7.38 -18.51
CA LYS A 648 -32.77 -8.64 -18.85
C LYS A 648 -33.76 -9.06 -17.77
N LEU A 649 -33.44 -8.82 -16.50
CA LEU A 649 -34.31 -9.04 -15.34
C LEU A 649 -35.45 -8.03 -15.31
N LEU A 650 -35.17 -6.75 -15.59
CA LEU A 650 -36.20 -5.72 -15.73
C LEU A 650 -37.12 -5.99 -16.94
N GLY A 651 -36.54 -6.40 -18.08
CA GLY A 651 -37.29 -6.82 -19.27
C GLY A 651 -38.11 -8.09 -19.04
N GLY A 652 -37.59 -9.05 -18.26
CA GLY A 652 -38.29 -10.27 -17.85
C GLY A 652 -39.46 -9.99 -16.90
N LEU A 653 -39.30 -9.07 -15.95
CA LEU A 653 -40.38 -8.61 -15.07
C LEU A 653 -41.48 -7.88 -15.84
N ILE A 654 -41.12 -6.98 -16.77
CA ILE A 654 -42.07 -6.29 -17.64
C ILE A 654 -42.78 -7.31 -18.54
N GLY A 655 -42.05 -8.26 -19.12
CA GLY A 655 -42.62 -9.35 -19.94
C GLY A 655 -43.58 -10.24 -19.16
N LEU A 656 -43.26 -10.59 -17.90
CA LEU A 656 -44.12 -11.36 -17.02
C LEU A 656 -45.41 -10.60 -16.68
N VAL A 657 -45.32 -9.31 -16.38
CA VAL A 657 -46.50 -8.46 -16.09
C VAL A 657 -47.39 -8.35 -17.33
N VAL A 658 -46.82 -8.12 -18.51
CA VAL A 658 -47.58 -8.08 -19.77
C VAL A 658 -48.24 -9.43 -20.08
N PHE A 659 -47.53 -10.54 -19.85
CA PHE A 659 -48.07 -11.88 -20.02
C PHE A 659 -49.26 -12.14 -19.09
N ILE A 660 -49.14 -11.79 -17.81
CA ILE A 660 -50.23 -11.91 -16.83
C ILE A 660 -51.44 -11.07 -17.25
N ILE A 661 -51.24 -9.83 -17.71
CA ILE A 661 -52.31 -8.97 -18.21
C ILE A 661 -53.01 -9.59 -19.42
N LEU A 662 -52.25 -10.11 -20.40
CA LEU A 662 -52.80 -10.78 -21.58
C LEU A 662 -53.55 -12.07 -21.21
N LEU A 663 -53.08 -12.82 -20.22
CA LEU A 663 -53.71 -14.04 -19.74
C LEU A 663 -55.03 -13.73 -19.02
N ILE A 664 -55.06 -12.69 -18.18
CA ILE A 664 -56.30 -12.17 -17.57
C ILE A 664 -57.27 -11.69 -18.67
N PHE A 665 -56.79 -10.93 -19.65
CA PHE A 665 -57.63 -10.45 -20.75
C PHE A 665 -58.16 -11.61 -21.61
N GLY A 666 -57.32 -12.62 -21.89
CA GLY A 666 -57.69 -13.84 -22.59
C GLY A 666 -58.73 -14.66 -21.82
N LEU A 667 -58.59 -14.80 -20.50
CA LEU A 667 -59.57 -15.46 -19.63
C LEU A 667 -60.89 -14.68 -19.58
N LEU A 668 -60.85 -13.35 -19.51
CA LEU A 668 -62.05 -12.50 -19.57
C LEU A 668 -62.74 -12.55 -20.93
N TRP A 669 -61.97 -12.60 -22.02
CA TRP A 669 -62.48 -12.76 -23.38
C TRP A 669 -63.08 -14.15 -23.59
N TRP A 670 -62.41 -15.20 -23.12
CA TRP A 670 -62.92 -16.57 -23.14
C TRP A 670 -64.20 -16.72 -22.33
N LYS A 671 -64.25 -16.11 -21.12
CA LYS A 671 -65.46 -16.04 -20.30
C LYS A 671 -66.59 -15.30 -21.05
N ARG A 672 -66.33 -14.12 -21.62
CA ARG A 672 -67.32 -13.40 -22.44
C ARG A 672 -67.80 -14.20 -23.66
N ARG A 673 -66.93 -14.97 -24.30
CA ARG A 673 -67.29 -15.80 -25.45
C ARG A 673 -68.13 -17.01 -25.03
N ARG A 674 -67.78 -17.64 -23.90
CA ARG A 674 -68.56 -18.72 -23.29
C ARG A 674 -69.92 -18.23 -22.80
N ASP A 675 -69.98 -17.04 -22.20
CA ASP A 675 -71.23 -16.38 -21.81
C ASP A 675 -72.06 -16.08 -23.07
N ARG A 676 -71.48 -15.54 -24.15
CA ARG A 676 -72.20 -15.33 -25.42
C ARG A 676 -72.71 -16.64 -26.05
N GLN A 677 -71.97 -17.74 -25.94
CA GLN A 677 -72.42 -19.06 -26.40
C GLN A 677 -73.57 -19.60 -25.54
N MET A 678 -73.51 -19.41 -24.21
CA MET A 678 -74.61 -19.72 -23.28
C MET A 678 -75.84 -18.83 -23.56
N TYR A 679 -75.65 -17.53 -23.81
CA TYR A 679 -76.73 -16.61 -24.17
C TYR A 679 -77.33 -16.92 -25.57
N SER A 680 -76.56 -17.43 -26.54
CA SER A 680 -77.13 -17.90 -27.81
C SER A 680 -77.88 -19.23 -27.70
N GLN A 681 -77.61 -20.04 -26.67
CA GLN A 681 -78.35 -21.27 -26.38
C GLN A 681 -79.58 -21.03 -25.50
N VAL A 682 -79.62 -19.91 -24.74
CA VAL A 682 -80.80 -19.47 -23.96
C VAL A 682 -81.70 -18.50 -24.75
N ALA A 683 -81.20 -17.80 -25.77
CA ALA A 683 -81.98 -16.93 -26.64
C ALA A 683 -82.87 -17.67 -27.67
N ASN A 684 -82.76 -19.00 -27.80
CA ASN A 684 -83.69 -19.81 -28.58
C ASN A 684 -84.82 -20.46 -27.73
N PHE A 685 -84.94 -20.09 -26.45
CA PHE A 685 -85.95 -20.68 -25.54
C PHE A 685 -86.82 -19.65 -24.79
N HIS A 686 -86.76 -18.36 -25.14
CA HIS A 686 -87.66 -17.33 -24.61
C HIS A 686 -88.00 -16.29 -25.69
N GLU A 687 -88.48 -16.75 -26.86
CA GLU A 687 -89.57 -16.06 -27.54
C GLU A 687 -90.86 -16.55 -26.84
N ASP A 688 -91.57 -15.62 -26.19
CA ASP A 688 -92.88 -15.76 -25.51
C ASP A 688 -92.82 -15.27 -24.05
N ASP A 689 -92.70 -13.95 -23.87
CA ASP A 689 -93.74 -13.17 -23.17
C ASP A 689 -93.36 -11.70 -23.16
N ASP A 690 -94.21 -10.90 -23.78
CA ASP A 690 -94.10 -9.46 -23.90
C ASP A 690 -95.14 -8.78 -22.97
N SER A 691 -94.84 -7.54 -22.59
CA SER A 691 -95.73 -6.54 -21.99
C SER A 691 -95.88 -6.47 -20.45
N THR A 692 -95.41 -5.34 -19.89
CA THR A 692 -96.16 -4.33 -19.08
C THR A 692 -95.16 -3.35 -18.44
N SER A 693 -94.86 -2.21 -19.07
CA SER A 693 -95.47 -0.88 -18.86
C SER A 693 -95.58 -0.37 -17.41
N MET A 694 -94.89 0.73 -17.09
CA MET A 694 -95.43 2.01 -16.55
C MET A 694 -94.60 2.69 -15.43
N TRP A 695 -94.07 3.87 -15.79
CA TRP A 695 -94.25 5.19 -15.15
C TRP A 695 -93.95 5.47 -13.65
N ARG A 696 -93.14 6.55 -13.49
CA ARG A 696 -93.31 7.76 -12.65
C ARG A 696 -92.70 7.86 -11.23
N ARG A 697 -91.67 8.73 -11.18
CA ARG A 697 -91.47 9.94 -10.33
C ARG A 697 -91.51 9.82 -8.79
N GLY A 698 -90.36 10.18 -8.19
CA GLY A 698 -90.25 11.33 -7.29
C GLY A 698 -89.74 11.07 -5.86
N GLY A 699 -88.85 11.95 -5.38
CA GLY A 699 -88.84 12.35 -3.96
C GLY A 699 -87.56 12.09 -3.15
N GLN A 700 -86.91 13.19 -2.75
CA GLN A 700 -85.91 13.27 -1.68
C GLN A 700 -86.50 12.88 -0.31
N ASN A 701 -85.67 12.42 0.64
CA ASN A 701 -85.54 13.13 1.94
C ASN A 701 -84.36 12.67 2.83
N GLN A 702 -84.02 13.60 3.71
CA GLN A 702 -82.90 13.72 4.65
C GLN A 702 -83.01 12.93 5.97
N ARG A 703 -81.85 12.86 6.66
CA ARG A 703 -81.57 13.04 8.12
C ARG A 703 -81.50 11.83 9.09
N TYR A 704 -80.27 11.66 9.61
CA TYR A 704 -79.79 11.74 11.01
C TYR A 704 -80.18 10.72 12.12
N SER A 705 -79.12 10.31 12.84
CA SER A 705 -78.98 9.99 14.29
C SER A 705 -79.53 8.63 14.76
N ASP A 706 -78.98 7.86 15.71
CA ASP A 706 -77.95 8.10 16.75
C ASP A 706 -77.61 6.77 17.49
N TYR A 707 -76.45 6.74 18.18
CA TYR A 707 -76.15 6.11 19.50
C TYR A 707 -76.31 4.59 19.76
N HIS A 708 -75.58 3.88 20.66
CA HIS A 708 -74.58 4.08 21.76
C HIS A 708 -73.84 2.71 21.92
N GLY A 709 -72.67 2.50 22.56
CA GLY A 709 -72.15 3.13 23.77
C GLY A 709 -70.70 2.76 24.18
N ALA A 710 -70.15 3.68 24.99
CA ALA A 710 -69.16 3.72 26.10
C ALA A 710 -68.50 2.42 26.63
N GLU A 711 -67.34 2.37 27.34
CA GLU A 711 -66.49 3.29 28.16
C GLU A 711 -65.14 2.53 28.44
N ALA A 712 -63.91 3.09 28.40
CA ALA A 712 -63.14 3.88 29.40
C ALA A 712 -62.72 3.06 30.68
N TYR A 713 -61.54 3.11 31.34
CA TYR A 713 -60.52 4.14 31.63
C TYR A 713 -59.15 3.53 32.10
N GLU A 714 -58.16 4.42 32.22
CA GLU A 714 -56.70 4.40 32.57
C GLU A 714 -56.17 3.69 33.84
N LEU A 715 -54.83 3.46 33.90
CA LEU A 715 -53.90 4.09 34.88
C LEU A 715 -52.39 3.73 34.72
N SER A 716 -51.55 4.74 35.04
CA SER A 716 -50.08 4.97 35.14
C SER A 716 -49.30 4.08 36.14
N GLU A 717 -48.06 3.56 35.92
CA GLU A 717 -46.66 4.10 35.83
C GLU A 717 -45.79 3.70 37.10
N PRO A 718 -44.45 3.93 37.25
CA PRO A 718 -43.39 2.88 37.18
C PRO A 718 -42.33 2.77 38.35
N LYS A 719 -41.35 1.83 38.18
CA LYS A 719 -39.96 1.67 38.75
C LYS A 719 -39.69 1.21 40.21
N TRP A 720 -38.67 0.33 40.40
CA TRP A 720 -37.40 0.51 41.19
C TRP A 720 -36.58 -0.80 41.42
N GLU A 721 -35.33 -0.64 41.89
CA GLU A 721 -34.09 -1.48 41.89
C GLU A 721 -33.96 -2.63 42.96
N GLY A 722 -32.81 -3.36 42.95
CA GLY A 722 -32.38 -4.57 43.75
C GLY A 722 -32.20 -4.39 45.28
N PRO A 723 -31.28 -5.07 46.05
CA PRO A 723 -30.21 -6.07 45.79
C PRO A 723 -30.28 -7.33 46.72
N GLY A 724 -29.18 -8.10 46.88
CA GLY A 724 -29.13 -9.44 47.52
C GLY A 724 -28.75 -9.57 49.02
N ALA A 725 -28.70 -10.83 49.50
CA ALA A 725 -27.86 -11.44 50.57
C ALA A 725 -28.58 -12.49 51.49
N GLU A 726 -27.98 -13.70 51.51
CA GLU A 726 -27.78 -14.74 52.56
C GLU A 726 -28.82 -15.17 53.65
N LYS A 727 -28.85 -16.52 53.81
CA LYS A 727 -28.88 -17.40 55.01
C LYS A 727 -30.20 -17.74 55.74
N THR A 728 -30.63 -19.01 55.66
CA THR A 728 -30.50 -20.10 56.68
C THR A 728 -31.54 -21.21 56.44
N GLN A 729 -31.07 -22.44 56.18
CA GLN A 729 -31.34 -23.66 56.97
C GLN A 729 -30.49 -24.82 56.45
#